data_AF-A0A1M7BK42-F1
#
_entry.id   AF-A0A1M7BK42-F1
#
_cell.length_a   1.000
_cell.length_b   1.000
_cell.length_c   1.000
_cell.angle_alpha   90.00
_cell.angle_beta   90.00
_cell.angle_gamma   90.00
#
_symmetry.space_group_name_H-M   'P 1'
#
loop_
_entity.id
_entity.type
_entity.pdbx_description
1 polymer ?
#
loop_
_entity_poly.entity_id
_entity_poly.type
_entity_poly.pdbx_seq_one_letter_code
_entity_poly.pdbx_strand_id
1 'polypeptide(L)'
;MKLGPFSFAIMALAFIAGAAAVSAKEITSEVPELSGGCYQISTAEELYGFAEIVNGHDSTAANTSACGELTKDIVVNKNVLNEWNRLNSDSAETLAVWKPMVDFAGKFDGNGHTISGLYSPDSAGLFESITSPENSVVVVRDLGILDSYFSSTTYLGVLVNSVYGPGKTQITNFYTFSTIESTKSNPYIAGVVGYVSGNASLTLTNCYSVANLVDNGNNYDSRLLGYTRSSNESLNVINSYAVKLSSSKNIDYGTLVDTAALFNGALTFLLRENAEGSIWGQDVDRDPYPIFTGTLKNSIADRYNVTFHTFDSDTARYLDNYVAGLITMLPKGTSKENLVFGGWYRDAEFSGENDTAISNTTTGDLEYWAKMYDRYKVTYHPNGGKMENLGPYIGCGNPNKSYQDALILTGDVSCYLGGIGSNLRDSYYRDSSMFLGWYDNEELEGDPVDSITTSDKGDKDFYAKWYEYKRPAIDTADGCYIISNAAELYGFSALVDGSFTTGKYNEDERLANVCGKLTKDIVVNENVLKRDGTLDSSRINEFIPWKEIVLYNGFFDGQGHTISGLYMGDADGMFYTGQPYKYAATKVVIHNLKVRDSFVSRHLSVSVGGIIGSHSNAYAHIEIENTHFDGTIVVPGGYLNAHVGGLVAEAHNLLIIRNSSHRGLIDVGAGDGAAGGLVGLSDYYTFLIQNSNEGRFVGDEEKETQFPTRGYVGGLVGEVSTHFFIVNNYNAADFDCHDCYVNGLIGGYYVETDQRIHARAPVRPEQSFVLNNHSKGSIISGVPSELDYYWVVIFDNNFYLDGTLSRDSIGTPVEALAFEDGTVTKALHDYVQKDALGNEIAGSAYGANWIQGDEYPVLTNSETRNVAWLYVSKTQEPYGYVLFYTPGQEMPLPTPSLSDQTFLGWEFGDALVTEIPATASGNLILSAQWKSIPSSSSVAASSSSTAKSSSSEAKSSSSNAKSSSSTAKSSSSSAGAKSSSSMGKDAIVADGFVPQFSLMVAGREIQVVNARVGAAYAVLDLQGRIVKQGQVESSNFAVMVERAGNYLVRIGSNLQMVRLK
;
A
#
# COMPACT_ATOMS: atom_id res chain seq x y z
N MET A 1 68.40 -10.10 62.51
CA MET A 1 68.35 -11.39 63.23
C MET A 1 67.55 -12.35 62.36
N LYS A 2 68.11 -13.52 62.06
CA LYS A 2 67.45 -14.64 61.37
C LYS A 2 66.11 -14.95 62.04
N LEU A 3 65.13 -15.41 61.28
CA LEU A 3 64.36 -16.65 61.53
C LEU A 3 63.26 -16.82 60.46
N GLY A 4 63.37 -17.88 59.66
CA GLY A 4 62.18 -18.68 59.28
C GLY A 4 62.06 -19.89 60.23
N PRO A 5 61.33 -20.96 59.89
CA PRO A 5 60.38 -21.14 58.78
C PRO A 5 59.09 -21.95 59.15
N PHE A 6 58.25 -22.24 58.13
CA PHE A 6 57.14 -23.25 58.03
C PHE A 6 55.80 -22.92 58.71
N SER A 7 54.60 -23.20 58.16
CA SER A 7 54.06 -23.82 56.93
C SER A 7 52.55 -23.44 56.93
N PHE A 8 51.85 -23.20 55.82
CA PHE A 8 50.98 -24.19 55.18
C PHE A 8 50.48 -23.68 53.81
N ALA A 9 50.37 -24.64 52.89
CA ALA A 9 50.12 -24.51 51.47
C ALA A 9 48.68 -24.13 51.06
N ILE A 10 48.54 -23.46 49.91
CA ILE A 10 47.54 -23.79 48.87
C ILE A 10 48.21 -23.67 47.49
N MET A 11 47.83 -24.62 46.64
CA MET A 11 48.40 -25.06 45.37
C MET A 11 48.04 -24.15 44.19
N ALA A 12 48.84 -24.29 43.14
CA ALA A 12 48.93 -23.50 41.92
C ALA A 12 47.67 -23.42 41.04
N LEU A 13 47.58 -22.31 40.32
CA LEU A 13 47.08 -22.28 38.95
C LEU A 13 48.09 -21.52 38.09
N ALA A 14 48.72 -22.25 37.17
CA ALA A 14 49.63 -21.73 36.19
C ALA A 14 48.84 -20.91 35.15
N PHE A 15 49.23 -19.64 34.96
CA PHE A 15 49.00 -18.94 33.71
C PHE A 15 50.36 -18.64 33.10
N ILE A 16 50.63 -19.28 31.97
CA ILE A 16 51.69 -18.89 31.05
C ILE A 16 51.22 -17.56 30.46
N ALA A 17 51.71 -16.45 31.03
CA ALA A 17 51.57 -15.13 30.42
C ALA A 17 52.68 -15.00 29.36
N GLY A 18 52.45 -15.63 28.20
CA GLY A 18 53.06 -15.23 26.95
C GLY A 18 52.18 -14.15 26.33
N ALA A 19 52.15 -12.96 26.91
CA ALA A 19 51.67 -11.77 26.23
C ALA A 19 52.92 -11.01 25.77
N ALA A 20 53.26 -11.14 24.49
CA ALA A 20 54.16 -10.17 23.87
C ALA A 20 53.47 -8.81 23.98
N ALA A 21 54.00 -7.91 24.81
CA ALA A 21 53.60 -6.52 24.77
C ALA A 21 53.97 -6.00 23.37
N VAL A 22 52.96 -5.81 22.54
CA VAL A 22 53.12 -5.10 21.26
C VAL A 22 53.21 -3.63 21.64
N SER A 23 54.42 -3.07 21.65
CA SER A 23 54.63 -1.64 21.87
C SER A 23 54.49 -0.88 20.56
N ALA A 24 53.95 0.34 20.61
CA ALA A 24 53.93 1.26 19.48
C ALA A 24 55.34 1.43 18.88
N LYS A 25 55.43 1.62 17.56
CA LYS A 25 56.69 1.91 16.87
C LYS A 25 57.25 3.24 17.39
N GLU A 26 58.35 3.19 18.13
CA GLU A 26 59.10 4.39 18.53
C GLU A 26 59.98 4.87 17.38
N ILE A 27 59.83 6.13 16.97
CA ILE A 27 60.75 6.83 16.06
C ILE A 27 61.74 7.61 16.92
N THR A 28 63.02 7.32 16.76
CA THR A 28 64.08 8.13 17.38
C THR A 28 64.30 9.35 16.51
N SER A 29 64.02 10.55 17.03
CA SER A 29 64.19 11.80 16.30
C SER A 29 65.64 12.03 15.90
N GLU A 30 65.84 12.59 14.71
CA GLU A 30 67.15 13.01 14.20
C GLU A 30 67.08 14.49 13.84
N VAL A 31 68.08 15.28 14.26
CA VAL A 31 68.11 16.71 13.92
C VAL A 31 68.45 16.85 12.43
N PRO A 32 67.56 17.40 11.58
CA PRO A 32 67.83 17.59 10.16
C PRO A 32 69.00 18.56 9.93
N GLU A 33 69.66 18.40 8.78
CA GLU A 33 70.74 19.30 8.37
C GLU A 33 70.19 20.72 8.12
N LEU A 34 70.79 21.73 8.75
CA LEU A 34 70.47 23.12 8.47
C LEU A 34 71.30 23.64 7.28
N SER A 35 70.67 23.80 6.12
CA SER A 35 71.31 24.30 4.90
C SER A 35 70.55 25.50 4.34
N GLY A 36 71.27 26.56 3.97
CA GLY A 36 70.64 27.78 3.41
C GLY A 36 69.68 28.50 4.37
N GLY A 37 69.72 28.20 5.67
CA GLY A 37 68.78 28.73 6.67
C GLY A 37 67.49 27.93 6.82
N CYS A 38 67.35 26.78 6.14
CA CYS A 38 66.23 25.87 6.25
C CYS A 38 66.71 24.45 6.57
N TYR A 39 65.98 23.77 7.45
CA TYR A 39 66.23 22.38 7.81
C TYR A 39 65.80 21.48 6.66
N GLN A 40 66.72 20.68 6.15
CA GLN A 40 66.53 19.76 5.05
C GLN A 40 66.00 18.44 5.59
N ILE A 41 64.79 18.06 5.21
CA ILE A 41 64.07 16.91 5.76
C ILE A 41 63.94 15.87 4.65
N SER A 42 64.49 14.69 4.87
CA SER A 42 64.57 13.59 3.89
C SER A 42 64.10 12.24 4.46
N THR A 43 63.93 12.14 5.78
CA THR A 43 63.45 10.94 6.49
C THR A 43 62.34 11.25 7.50
N ALA A 44 61.71 10.20 8.03
CA ALA A 44 60.72 10.34 9.10
C ALA A 44 61.37 10.78 10.42
N GLU A 45 62.56 10.28 10.73
CA GLU A 45 63.36 10.65 11.89
C GLU A 45 63.68 12.15 11.89
N GLU A 46 64.06 12.70 10.72
CA GLU A 46 64.31 14.13 10.50
C GLU A 46 63.05 14.99 10.62
N LEU A 47 61.90 14.49 10.15
CA LEU A 47 60.61 15.17 10.32
C LEU A 47 60.23 15.29 11.80
N TYR A 48 60.47 14.24 12.59
CA TYR A 48 60.24 14.24 14.03
C TYR A 48 61.23 15.16 14.75
N GLY A 49 62.51 15.18 14.35
CA GLY A 49 63.48 16.12 14.90
C GLY A 49 63.17 17.58 14.56
N PHE A 50 62.64 17.86 13.36
CA PHE A 50 62.14 19.20 13.02
C PHE A 50 60.96 19.62 13.92
N ALA A 51 60.02 18.71 14.19
CA ALA A 51 58.91 18.97 15.12
C ALA A 51 59.41 19.25 16.54
N GLU A 52 60.44 18.56 17.02
CA GLU A 52 61.07 18.83 18.32
C GLU A 52 61.78 20.20 18.35
N ILE A 53 62.38 20.63 17.24
CA ILE A 53 62.94 21.99 17.13
C ILE A 53 61.85 23.05 17.24
N VAL A 54 60.71 22.83 16.58
CA VAL A 54 59.57 23.76 16.62
C VAL A 54 58.92 23.80 18.00
N ASN A 55 58.63 22.63 18.58
CA ASN A 55 57.91 22.50 19.85
C ASN A 55 58.79 22.76 21.08
N GLY A 56 60.10 22.55 20.97
CA GLY A 56 61.02 22.49 22.11
C GLY A 56 60.89 21.19 22.92
N HIS A 57 61.87 20.92 23.78
CA HIS A 57 61.82 19.84 24.78
C HIS A 57 62.64 20.23 26.02
N ASP A 58 62.68 19.37 27.04
CA ASP A 58 63.27 19.66 28.37
C ASP A 58 64.67 20.29 28.37
N SER A 59 65.45 20.15 27.28
CA SER A 59 66.79 20.74 27.15
C SER A 59 66.98 21.77 26.03
N THR A 60 65.98 22.05 25.19
CA THR A 60 66.06 23.07 24.13
C THR A 60 64.77 23.90 24.00
N ALA A 61 64.92 25.22 23.93
CA ALA A 61 63.78 26.12 23.73
C ALA A 61 63.14 25.91 22.34
N ALA A 62 61.82 26.08 22.28
CA ALA A 62 61.04 26.07 21.05
C ALA A 62 61.54 27.13 20.05
N ASN A 63 61.71 26.75 18.79
CA ASN A 63 61.99 27.65 17.67
C ASN A 63 60.81 27.64 16.69
N THR A 64 59.74 28.33 17.05
CA THR A 64 58.50 28.39 16.26
C THR A 64 58.67 29.04 14.89
N SER A 65 59.74 29.83 14.68
CA SER A 65 60.03 30.50 13.40
C SER A 65 60.98 29.71 12.49
N ALA A 66 61.22 28.42 12.79
CA ALA A 66 62.11 27.57 11.99
C ALA A 66 61.64 27.46 10.53
N CYS A 67 62.60 27.35 9.61
CA CYS A 67 62.33 27.03 8.21
C CYS A 67 62.60 25.54 7.98
N GLY A 68 61.65 24.81 7.41
CA GLY A 68 61.80 23.41 7.00
C GLY A 68 61.55 23.25 5.50
N GLU A 69 62.31 22.37 4.85
CA GLU A 69 62.21 22.05 3.43
C GLU A 69 62.29 20.54 3.24
N LEU A 70 61.31 19.94 2.57
CA LEU A 70 61.39 18.54 2.18
C LEU A 70 62.32 18.37 0.97
N THR A 71 63.14 17.34 1.02
CA THR A 71 64.04 16.96 -0.11
C THR A 71 63.65 15.62 -0.73
N LYS A 72 62.71 14.90 -0.11
CA LYS A 72 62.14 13.61 -0.51
C LYS A 72 60.73 13.47 0.01
N ASP A 73 59.97 12.54 -0.59
CA ASP A 73 58.74 12.03 0.01
C ASP A 73 59.04 11.31 1.33
N ILE A 74 58.26 11.60 2.36
CA ILE A 74 58.43 11.06 3.71
C ILE A 74 57.32 10.05 4.00
N VAL A 75 57.69 8.84 4.41
CA VAL A 75 56.73 7.79 4.82
C VAL A 75 56.99 7.43 6.28
N VAL A 76 56.10 7.85 7.18
CA VAL A 76 56.21 7.61 8.63
C VAL A 76 55.69 6.22 8.99
N ASN A 77 54.45 5.95 8.60
CA ASN A 77 53.79 4.65 8.68
C ASN A 77 53.28 4.25 7.28
N LYS A 78 52.93 2.98 7.11
CA LYS A 78 52.34 2.46 5.88
C LYS A 78 50.98 1.86 6.19
N ASN A 79 50.00 2.07 5.32
CA ASN A 79 48.65 1.51 5.43
C ASN A 79 47.95 1.95 6.72
N VAL A 80 48.11 3.22 7.09
CA VAL A 80 47.38 3.81 8.23
C VAL A 80 45.88 3.77 7.94
N LEU A 81 45.51 4.02 6.69
CA LEU A 81 44.15 3.91 6.19
C LEU A 81 43.95 2.59 5.43
N ASN A 82 42.76 2.01 5.58
CA ASN A 82 42.32 0.86 4.79
C ASN A 82 41.69 1.28 3.46
N GLU A 83 41.24 0.32 2.66
CA GLU A 83 40.58 0.53 1.36
C GLU A 83 39.32 1.42 1.43
N TRP A 84 38.75 1.62 2.62
CA TRP A 84 37.57 2.46 2.87
C TRP A 84 37.93 3.85 3.40
N ASN A 85 39.20 4.26 3.35
CA ASN A 85 39.73 5.50 3.94
C ASN A 85 39.35 5.63 5.43
N ARG A 86 39.39 4.53 6.18
CA ARG A 86 39.24 4.50 7.64
C ARG A 86 40.51 4.00 8.30
N LEU A 87 40.71 4.33 9.57
CA LEU A 87 41.84 3.83 10.35
C LEU A 87 41.90 2.30 10.28
N ASN A 88 43.06 1.76 9.94
CA ASN A 88 43.32 0.33 9.93
C ASN A 88 43.54 -0.16 11.38
N SER A 89 42.46 -0.58 12.04
CA SER A 89 42.42 -0.98 13.45
C SER A 89 43.43 -2.06 13.83
N ASP A 90 43.76 -2.96 12.90
CA ASP A 90 44.68 -4.08 13.13
C ASP A 90 46.14 -3.61 13.31
N SER A 91 46.45 -2.38 12.86
CA SER A 91 47.78 -1.79 12.95
C SER A 91 47.88 -0.67 13.99
N ALA A 92 46.75 -0.13 14.48
CA ALA A 92 46.70 1.12 15.24
C ALA A 92 47.58 1.12 16.50
N GLU A 93 47.69 -0.01 17.21
CA GLU A 93 48.53 -0.16 18.41
C GLU A 93 50.04 -0.23 18.10
N THR A 94 50.41 -0.42 16.82
CA THR A 94 51.80 -0.53 16.35
C THR A 94 52.31 0.70 15.62
N LEU A 95 51.44 1.67 15.29
CA LEU A 95 51.81 2.86 14.51
C LEU A 95 52.66 3.83 15.32
N ALA A 96 53.60 4.50 14.64
CA ALA A 96 54.33 5.62 15.23
C ALA A 96 53.37 6.83 15.36
N VAL A 97 53.24 7.36 16.57
CA VAL A 97 52.35 8.49 16.86
C VAL A 97 53.01 9.80 16.43
N TRP A 98 52.29 10.62 15.68
CA TRP A 98 52.68 11.98 15.30
C TRP A 98 52.19 12.99 16.34
N LYS A 99 53.10 13.85 16.79
CA LYS A 99 52.80 15.01 17.63
C LYS A 99 52.86 16.28 16.76
N PRO A 100 51.72 16.93 16.48
CA PRO A 100 51.71 18.10 15.62
C PRO A 100 52.57 19.27 16.15
N MET A 101 53.00 20.12 15.24
CA MET A 101 53.80 21.32 15.56
C MET A 101 52.91 22.44 16.10
N VAL A 102 53.31 23.03 17.23
CA VAL A 102 52.53 24.04 17.97
C VAL A 102 53.10 25.44 17.73
N ASP A 103 52.22 26.40 17.54
CA ASP A 103 52.48 27.84 17.36
C ASP A 103 53.49 28.15 16.25
N PHE A 104 53.48 27.37 15.18
CA PHE A 104 54.38 27.55 14.05
C PHE A 104 54.21 28.93 13.42
N ALA A 105 55.33 29.63 13.26
CA ALA A 105 55.43 31.00 12.75
C ALA A 105 56.48 31.12 11.62
N GLY A 106 56.96 29.99 11.11
CA GLY A 106 58.08 29.91 10.18
C GLY A 106 57.69 29.68 8.71
N LYS A 107 58.53 28.94 7.99
CA LYS A 107 58.29 28.53 6.61
C LYS A 107 58.39 27.02 6.47
N PHE A 108 57.44 26.39 5.81
CA PHE A 108 57.48 24.97 5.51
C PHE A 108 57.27 24.76 4.01
N ASP A 109 58.33 24.37 3.33
CA ASP A 109 58.33 24.12 1.89
C ASP A 109 58.33 22.61 1.64
N GLY A 110 57.22 22.09 1.09
CA GLY A 110 57.16 20.69 0.66
C GLY A 110 57.98 20.43 -0.59
N ASN A 111 58.36 21.47 -1.36
CA ASN A 111 59.17 21.35 -2.58
C ASN A 111 58.63 20.33 -3.59
N GLY A 112 57.30 20.15 -3.63
CA GLY A 112 56.63 19.17 -4.49
C GLY A 112 56.61 17.74 -3.94
N HIS A 113 57.08 17.53 -2.70
CA HIS A 113 57.08 16.24 -2.01
C HIS A 113 55.86 16.03 -1.11
N THR A 114 55.69 14.79 -0.68
CA THR A 114 54.57 14.34 0.15
C THR A 114 55.03 13.84 1.52
N ILE A 115 54.14 13.94 2.51
CA ILE A 115 54.27 13.24 3.79
C ILE A 115 53.11 12.25 3.88
N SER A 116 53.41 10.99 4.17
CA SER A 116 52.41 9.95 4.34
C SER A 116 52.56 9.17 5.64
N GLY A 117 51.46 8.61 6.13
CA GLY A 117 51.47 7.75 7.30
C GLY A 117 51.45 8.48 8.64
N LEU A 118 50.99 9.74 8.71
CA LEU A 118 50.85 10.42 10.00
C LEU A 118 49.67 9.83 10.76
N TYR A 119 49.90 9.39 12.00
CA TYR A 119 48.88 8.86 12.88
C TYR A 119 48.84 9.67 14.18
N SER A 120 47.76 10.40 14.42
CA SER A 120 47.58 11.19 15.64
C SER A 120 46.18 10.93 16.21
N PRO A 121 46.02 10.04 17.21
CA PRO A 121 44.70 9.67 17.73
C PRO A 121 44.05 10.74 18.62
N ASP A 122 44.86 11.67 19.16
CA ASP A 122 44.42 12.66 20.15
C ASP A 122 44.67 14.12 19.73
N SER A 123 45.28 14.35 18.56
CA SER A 123 45.47 15.68 17.97
C SER A 123 45.30 15.64 16.45
N ALA A 124 45.32 16.80 15.82
CA ALA A 124 45.13 16.93 14.38
C ALA A 124 46.04 17.95 13.73
N GLY A 125 46.36 17.69 12.47
CA GLY A 125 47.20 18.53 11.64
C GLY A 125 48.65 18.05 11.55
N LEU A 126 49.34 18.49 10.50
CA LEU A 126 50.80 18.61 10.56
C LEU A 126 51.18 19.68 11.60
N PHE A 127 50.39 20.75 11.65
CA PHE A 127 50.47 21.83 12.62
C PHE A 127 49.22 21.84 13.51
N GLU A 128 49.40 21.82 14.83
CA GLU A 128 48.32 22.07 15.78
C GLU A 128 47.87 23.52 15.69
N SER A 129 48.83 24.45 15.70
CA SER A 129 48.55 25.86 15.51
C SER A 129 49.61 26.54 14.64
N ILE A 130 49.12 27.46 13.81
CA ILE A 130 49.94 28.49 13.19
C ILE A 130 49.64 29.81 13.92
N THR A 131 50.67 30.49 14.39
CA THR A 131 50.54 31.81 15.00
C THR A 131 51.39 32.78 14.19
N SER A 132 50.75 33.77 13.57
CA SER A 132 51.40 34.80 12.75
C SER A 132 51.56 36.10 13.56
N PRO A 133 52.77 36.43 14.09
CA PRO A 133 53.03 37.71 14.72
C PRO A 133 52.75 38.91 13.82
N GLU A 134 52.60 40.09 14.42
CA GLU A 134 52.43 41.33 13.68
C GLU A 134 53.59 41.55 12.70
N ASN A 135 53.29 41.98 11.48
CA ASN A 135 54.26 42.18 10.38
C ASN A 135 55.03 40.91 9.95
N SER A 136 54.55 39.71 10.28
CA SER A 136 55.12 38.44 9.81
C SER A 136 54.26 37.79 8.71
N VAL A 137 54.89 36.91 7.94
CA VAL A 137 54.21 36.04 6.97
C VAL A 137 54.66 34.60 7.22
N VAL A 138 53.72 33.75 7.62
CA VAL A 138 53.91 32.30 7.72
C VAL A 138 53.57 31.69 6.36
N VAL A 139 54.45 30.84 5.85
CA VAL A 139 54.31 30.24 4.51
C VAL A 139 54.35 28.73 4.62
N VAL A 140 53.33 28.06 4.09
CA VAL A 140 53.32 26.62 3.85
C VAL A 140 53.03 26.40 2.36
N ARG A 141 53.88 25.67 1.64
CA ARG A 141 53.66 25.49 0.21
C ARG A 141 54.11 24.14 -0.33
N ASP A 142 53.58 23.80 -1.50
CA ASP A 142 54.03 22.71 -2.37
C ASP A 142 54.09 21.34 -1.66
N LEU A 143 53.03 21.02 -0.91
CA LEU A 143 52.98 19.88 0.01
C LEU A 143 51.72 19.01 -0.19
N GLY A 144 51.90 17.69 -0.21
CA GLY A 144 50.81 16.71 -0.12
C GLY A 144 50.83 15.91 1.19
N ILE A 145 49.67 15.69 1.81
CA ILE A 145 49.54 14.79 2.98
C ILE A 145 48.62 13.60 2.64
N LEU A 146 49.16 12.38 2.70
CA LEU A 146 48.52 11.15 2.22
C LEU A 146 48.47 10.06 3.31
N ASP A 147 47.58 9.07 3.18
CA ASP A 147 47.53 7.87 4.05
C ASP A 147 47.71 8.22 5.54
N SER A 148 46.99 9.23 6.03
CA SER A 148 47.16 9.75 7.38
C SER A 148 45.83 9.81 8.11
N TYR A 149 45.86 9.63 9.44
CA TYR A 149 44.69 9.66 10.32
C TYR A 149 44.92 10.62 11.48
N PHE A 150 43.95 11.50 11.69
CA PHE A 150 43.94 12.49 12.77
C PHE A 150 42.64 12.42 13.54
N SER A 151 42.70 12.50 14.87
CA SER A 151 41.52 12.55 15.73
C SER A 151 41.69 13.56 16.84
N SER A 152 40.65 14.36 17.11
CA SER A 152 40.67 15.33 18.20
C SER A 152 39.25 15.63 18.70
N THR A 153 39.18 16.17 19.91
CA THR A 153 37.96 16.73 20.51
C THR A 153 37.76 18.22 20.15
N THR A 154 38.68 18.82 19.41
CA THR A 154 38.68 20.26 19.08
C THR A 154 38.32 20.53 17.61
N TYR A 155 38.69 21.69 17.08
CA TYR A 155 38.62 21.96 15.64
C TYR A 155 39.60 21.03 14.91
N LEU A 156 39.34 20.73 13.64
CA LEU A 156 40.05 19.67 12.94
C LEU A 156 40.40 20.14 11.54
N GLY A 157 41.70 20.19 11.23
CA GLY A 157 42.22 20.43 9.89
C GLY A 157 43.40 19.52 9.62
N VAL A 158 43.47 18.93 8.42
CA VAL A 158 44.54 17.98 8.06
C VAL A 158 45.91 18.63 7.99
N LEU A 159 45.99 19.87 7.47
CA LEU A 159 47.24 20.62 7.47
C LEU A 159 47.42 21.37 8.78
N VAL A 160 46.40 22.16 9.16
CA VAL A 160 46.44 23.03 10.33
C VAL A 160 45.15 22.89 11.12
N ASN A 161 45.25 22.61 12.41
CA ASN A 161 44.06 22.65 13.27
C ASN A 161 43.58 24.10 13.46
N SER A 162 44.44 25.03 13.92
CA SER A 162 44.04 26.43 14.15
C SER A 162 45.03 27.49 13.67
N VAL A 163 44.54 28.60 13.12
CA VAL A 163 45.34 29.76 12.70
C VAL A 163 45.03 30.99 13.55
N TYR A 164 46.07 31.64 14.08
CA TYR A 164 46.02 32.79 14.99
C TYR A 164 46.95 33.93 14.60
N GLY A 165 46.70 35.11 15.17
CA GLY A 165 47.64 36.24 15.20
C GLY A 165 47.47 37.26 14.06
N PRO A 166 47.89 38.52 14.27
CA PRO A 166 47.63 39.65 13.36
C PRO A 166 48.47 39.68 12.07
N GLY A 167 49.42 38.75 11.89
CA GLY A 167 50.18 38.58 10.66
C GLY A 167 49.40 37.88 9.55
N LYS A 168 50.10 37.46 8.49
CA LYS A 168 49.50 36.75 7.35
C LYS A 168 49.95 35.29 7.31
N THR A 169 49.02 34.39 7.03
CA THR A 169 49.31 32.99 6.72
C THR A 169 49.00 32.72 5.24
N GLN A 170 49.95 32.13 4.53
CA GLN A 170 49.82 31.75 3.12
C GLN A 170 50.01 30.24 2.98
N ILE A 171 49.00 29.59 2.40
CA ILE A 171 49.04 28.17 2.06
C ILE A 171 48.84 28.06 0.55
N THR A 172 49.86 27.60 -0.16
CA THR A 172 49.83 27.49 -1.63
C THR A 172 50.13 26.06 -2.07
N ASN A 173 49.42 25.54 -3.07
CA ASN A 173 49.68 24.22 -3.64
C ASN A 173 49.67 23.14 -2.55
N PHE A 174 48.50 22.92 -1.93
CA PHE A 174 48.30 21.89 -0.93
C PHE A 174 47.22 20.91 -1.36
N TYR A 175 47.46 19.62 -1.12
CA TYR A 175 46.43 18.60 -1.25
C TYR A 175 46.51 17.52 -0.20
N THR A 176 45.38 16.83 0.01
CA THR A 176 45.36 15.71 0.95
C THR A 176 44.36 14.61 0.60
N PHE A 177 44.79 13.38 0.87
CA PHE A 177 44.03 12.12 0.87
C PHE A 177 44.21 11.45 2.23
N SER A 178 43.59 12.03 3.26
CA SER A 178 43.72 11.60 4.66
C SER A 178 42.36 11.52 5.35
N THR A 179 42.32 10.97 6.55
CA THR A 179 41.09 10.87 7.35
C THR A 179 41.20 11.72 8.60
N ILE A 180 40.15 12.48 8.89
CA ILE A 180 40.01 13.21 10.13
C ILE A 180 38.73 12.80 10.83
N GLU A 181 38.83 12.50 12.12
CA GLU A 181 37.71 12.01 12.94
C GLU A 181 37.53 12.90 14.16
N SER A 182 36.28 13.33 14.40
CA SER A 182 35.96 14.02 15.64
C SER A 182 35.31 13.11 16.67
N THR A 183 35.86 13.14 17.87
CA THR A 183 35.29 12.45 19.05
C THR A 183 34.33 13.35 19.85
N LYS A 184 34.09 14.60 19.40
CA LYS A 184 33.19 15.57 20.03
C LYS A 184 31.83 15.62 19.33
N SER A 185 30.75 15.88 20.09
CA SER A 185 29.44 16.22 19.52
C SER A 185 29.44 17.66 18.95
N ASN A 186 29.10 17.80 17.66
CA ASN A 186 29.11 19.05 16.88
C ASN A 186 30.52 19.68 16.70
N PRO A 187 31.43 19.00 16.02
CA PRO A 187 32.74 19.56 15.66
C PRO A 187 32.65 20.54 14.48
N TYR A 188 33.72 21.28 14.24
CA TYR A 188 33.97 21.91 12.93
C TYR A 188 35.19 21.22 12.33
N ILE A 189 34.97 20.51 11.22
CA ILE A 189 36.00 19.69 10.58
C ILE A 189 36.26 20.20 9.16
N ALA A 190 37.54 20.21 8.80
CA ALA A 190 38.01 20.80 7.56
C ALA A 190 39.08 19.94 6.89
N GLY A 191 39.05 19.91 5.56
CA GLY A 191 40.08 19.21 4.79
C GLY A 191 41.45 19.90 4.75
N VAL A 192 41.56 21.20 5.07
CA VAL A 192 42.86 21.93 5.11
C VAL A 192 43.07 22.63 6.45
N VAL A 193 42.21 23.60 6.80
CA VAL A 193 42.33 24.39 8.04
C VAL A 193 41.06 24.31 8.89
N GLY A 194 41.18 23.84 10.13
CA GLY A 194 40.04 23.62 11.03
C GLY A 194 39.41 24.91 11.56
N TYR A 195 40.23 25.84 12.06
CA TYR A 195 39.77 27.09 12.66
C TYR A 195 40.64 28.30 12.28
N VAL A 196 40.00 29.44 12.04
CA VAL A 196 40.67 30.73 11.79
C VAL A 196 40.16 31.79 12.77
N SER A 197 41.05 32.36 13.59
CA SER A 197 40.69 33.37 14.60
C SER A 197 40.34 34.72 13.97
N GLY A 198 39.57 35.54 14.71
CA GLY A 198 39.07 36.83 14.21
C GLY A 198 40.13 37.90 13.92
N ASN A 199 41.34 37.72 14.43
CA ASN A 199 42.48 38.59 14.18
C ASN A 199 43.48 38.01 13.15
N ALA A 200 43.19 36.86 12.55
CA ALA A 200 44.08 36.20 11.59
C ALA A 200 43.69 36.49 10.13
N SER A 201 44.71 36.58 9.26
CA SER A 201 44.53 36.64 7.81
C SER A 201 45.07 35.37 7.15
N LEU A 202 44.25 34.73 6.32
CA LEU A 202 44.57 33.47 5.64
C LEU A 202 44.37 33.60 4.13
N THR A 203 45.37 33.19 3.35
CA THR A 203 45.26 33.02 1.91
C THR A 203 45.50 31.56 1.54
N LEU A 204 44.50 30.92 0.92
CA LEU A 204 44.63 29.61 0.28
C LEU A 204 44.73 29.80 -1.23
N THR A 205 45.77 29.26 -1.86
CA THR A 205 45.95 29.32 -3.32
C THR A 205 46.18 27.92 -3.88
N ASN A 206 45.47 27.55 -4.95
CA ASN A 206 45.63 26.26 -5.63
C ASN A 206 45.56 25.06 -4.66
N CYS A 207 44.62 25.06 -3.73
CA CYS A 207 44.45 23.98 -2.77
C CYS A 207 43.24 23.13 -3.11
N TYR A 208 43.31 21.83 -2.88
CA TYR A 208 42.13 20.96 -2.89
C TYR A 208 42.22 19.90 -1.80
N SER A 209 41.10 19.36 -1.37
CA SER A 209 41.08 18.28 -0.39
C SER A 209 40.02 17.27 -0.75
N VAL A 210 40.37 15.99 -0.59
CA VAL A 210 39.43 14.88 -0.63
C VAL A 210 39.43 14.10 0.68
N ALA A 211 39.93 14.73 1.75
CA ALA A 211 40.04 14.07 3.05
C ALA A 211 38.70 13.47 3.48
N ASN A 212 38.71 12.26 4.03
CA ASN A 212 37.53 11.66 4.63
C ASN A 212 37.24 12.37 5.96
N LEU A 213 36.06 12.96 6.08
CA LEU A 213 35.65 13.77 7.23
C LEU A 213 34.63 12.95 8.02
N VAL A 214 35.00 12.48 9.22
CA VAL A 214 34.17 11.63 10.08
C VAL A 214 33.67 12.46 11.27
N ASP A 215 32.37 12.75 11.27
CA ASP A 215 31.65 13.47 12.33
C ASP A 215 30.70 12.51 13.07
N ASN A 216 30.49 12.75 14.38
CA ASN A 216 29.55 12.01 15.24
C ASN A 216 28.29 12.86 15.59
N GLY A 217 27.99 13.88 14.79
CA GLY A 217 27.01 14.94 15.04
C GLY A 217 26.18 15.29 13.79
N ASN A 218 25.54 16.47 13.79
CA ASN A 218 24.58 16.85 12.75
C ASN A 218 24.94 18.21 12.10
N ASN A 219 26.23 18.58 11.94
CA ASN A 219 26.60 19.91 11.40
C ASN A 219 28.06 20.13 10.91
N TYR A 220 28.17 20.97 9.86
CA TYR A 220 29.30 21.76 9.31
C TYR A 220 30.66 21.09 8.99
N ASP A 221 30.69 20.34 7.88
CA ASP A 221 31.93 19.83 7.27
C ASP A 221 32.33 20.70 6.07
N SER A 222 33.59 21.14 6.00
CA SER A 222 34.12 21.81 4.80
C SER A 222 35.34 21.08 4.23
N ARG A 223 35.48 21.06 2.92
CA ARG A 223 36.66 20.49 2.27
C ARG A 223 37.89 21.39 2.38
N LEU A 224 37.72 22.69 2.62
CA LEU A 224 38.86 23.61 2.70
C LEU A 224 38.99 24.23 4.10
N LEU A 225 37.96 24.94 4.58
CA LEU A 225 38.03 25.75 5.80
C LEU A 225 36.85 25.46 6.71
N GLY A 226 37.12 25.08 7.96
CA GLY A 226 36.08 24.78 8.95
C GLY A 226 35.41 26.04 9.50
N TYR A 227 35.71 26.40 10.74
CA TYR A 227 35.11 27.57 11.38
C TYR A 227 36.01 28.80 11.27
N THR A 228 35.44 29.92 10.85
CA THR A 228 36.16 31.21 10.77
C THR A 228 35.45 32.28 11.58
N ARG A 229 36.23 33.04 12.36
CA ARG A 229 35.81 34.29 13.00
C ARG A 229 36.42 35.52 12.33
N SER A 230 37.23 35.33 11.30
CA SER A 230 37.87 36.41 10.56
C SER A 230 36.87 37.09 9.62
N SER A 231 37.10 38.36 9.32
CA SER A 231 36.29 39.06 8.32
C SER A 231 36.54 38.45 6.94
N ASN A 232 35.53 38.42 6.07
CA ASN A 232 35.69 37.92 4.70
C ASN A 232 36.81 38.64 3.92
N GLU A 233 37.10 39.91 4.24
CA GLU A 233 38.20 40.67 3.63
C GLU A 233 39.60 40.16 4.01
N SER A 234 39.70 39.37 5.08
CA SER A 234 40.95 38.80 5.60
C SER A 234 41.15 37.34 5.18
N LEU A 235 40.16 36.73 4.51
CA LEU A 235 40.15 35.36 4.00
C LEU A 235 40.14 35.39 2.47
N ASN A 236 41.19 34.89 1.84
CA ASN A 236 41.26 34.82 0.37
C ASN A 236 41.44 33.37 -0.06
N VAL A 237 40.43 32.80 -0.72
CA VAL A 237 40.51 31.45 -1.31
C VAL A 237 40.53 31.60 -2.82
N ILE A 238 41.69 31.33 -3.41
CA ILE A 238 41.99 31.62 -4.82
C ILE A 238 42.29 30.30 -5.52
N ASN A 239 41.61 30.06 -6.65
CA ASN A 239 41.82 28.88 -7.50
C ASN A 239 41.86 27.55 -6.71
N SER A 240 41.02 27.44 -5.69
CA SER A 240 41.00 26.30 -4.77
C SER A 240 39.64 25.64 -4.79
N TYR A 241 39.64 24.31 -4.71
CA TYR A 241 38.50 23.49 -5.10
C TYR A 241 38.06 22.56 -3.99
N ALA A 242 36.75 22.54 -3.73
CA ALA A 242 36.12 21.62 -2.81
C ALA A 242 35.48 20.48 -3.61
N VAL A 243 36.01 19.26 -3.47
CA VAL A 243 35.48 18.10 -4.19
C VAL A 243 34.25 17.57 -3.45
N LYS A 244 33.10 17.60 -4.12
CA LYS A 244 31.82 17.15 -3.57
C LYS A 244 31.80 15.62 -3.50
N LEU A 245 31.71 15.09 -2.28
CA LEU A 245 31.35 13.70 -1.99
C LEU A 245 29.90 13.69 -1.47
N SER A 246 29.17 12.59 -1.65
CA SER A 246 27.70 12.48 -1.50
C SER A 246 27.09 12.92 -0.14
N SER A 247 27.89 13.31 0.85
CA SER A 247 27.48 13.66 2.21
C SER A 247 27.67 15.12 2.64
N SER A 248 28.26 16.02 1.86
CA SER A 248 28.61 17.37 2.36
C SER A 248 27.41 18.33 2.46
N LYS A 249 27.22 18.94 3.64
CA LYS A 249 26.25 20.01 3.90
C LYS A 249 26.96 21.36 4.00
N ASN A 250 26.70 22.24 3.02
CA ASN A 250 26.87 23.70 2.98
C ASN A 250 27.72 24.36 4.09
N ILE A 251 29.00 24.62 3.79
CA ILE A 251 29.73 25.91 3.83
C ILE A 251 31.14 25.59 3.28
N ASP A 252 31.33 25.69 1.96
CA ASP A 252 32.65 25.53 1.35
C ASP A 252 33.14 26.88 0.81
N TYR A 253 34.35 27.28 1.20
CA TYR A 253 34.96 28.57 0.84
C TYR A 253 35.69 28.54 -0.53
N GLY A 254 35.53 27.49 -1.33
CA GLY A 254 36.15 27.33 -2.65
C GLY A 254 35.14 26.95 -3.75
N THR A 255 35.62 26.75 -4.98
CA THR A 255 34.76 26.33 -6.09
C THR A 255 34.42 24.85 -5.94
N LEU A 256 33.12 24.52 -5.90
CA LEU A 256 32.67 23.13 -5.83
C LEU A 256 32.89 22.43 -7.18
N VAL A 257 33.47 21.25 -7.13
CA VAL A 257 33.63 20.36 -8.30
C VAL A 257 33.13 18.95 -7.95
N ASP A 258 32.64 18.22 -8.94
CA ASP A 258 32.25 16.82 -8.74
C ASP A 258 33.49 15.91 -8.56
N THR A 259 33.27 14.69 -8.08
CA THR A 259 34.36 13.71 -7.92
C THR A 259 34.97 13.30 -9.27
N ALA A 260 34.21 13.38 -10.37
CA ALA A 260 34.70 13.03 -11.70
C ALA A 260 35.85 13.94 -12.16
N ALA A 261 35.83 15.22 -11.78
CA ALA A 261 36.88 16.18 -12.05
C ALA A 261 38.28 15.76 -11.54
N LEU A 262 38.35 14.89 -10.50
CA LEU A 262 39.61 14.32 -10.01
C LEU A 262 40.26 13.39 -11.01
N PHE A 263 39.46 12.69 -11.82
CA PHE A 263 39.93 11.57 -12.64
C PHE A 263 40.04 11.92 -14.11
N ASN A 264 39.36 12.97 -14.59
CA ASN A 264 39.30 13.30 -16.01
C ASN A 264 40.24 14.46 -16.44
N GLY A 265 41.03 14.98 -15.49
CA GLY A 265 42.00 16.05 -15.73
C GLY A 265 41.44 17.47 -15.64
N ALA A 266 40.13 17.66 -15.44
CA ALA A 266 39.52 18.99 -15.34
C ALA A 266 39.98 19.76 -14.10
N LEU A 267 40.08 19.10 -12.94
CA LEU A 267 40.59 19.75 -11.73
C LEU A 267 42.06 20.19 -11.91
N THR A 268 42.89 19.33 -12.52
CA THR A 268 44.28 19.66 -12.83
C THR A 268 44.38 20.82 -13.82
N PHE A 269 43.55 20.84 -14.86
CA PHE A 269 43.48 21.94 -15.82
C PHE A 269 43.21 23.27 -15.12
N LEU A 270 42.21 23.31 -14.25
CA LEU A 270 41.84 24.49 -13.46
C LEU A 270 42.94 24.94 -12.48
N LEU A 271 43.53 24.01 -11.72
CA LEU A 271 44.62 24.30 -10.78
C LEU A 271 45.84 24.95 -11.46
N ARG A 272 46.03 24.70 -12.77
CA ARG A 272 47.11 25.26 -13.59
C ARG A 272 46.85 26.66 -14.15
N GLU A 273 45.61 27.16 -14.11
CA GLU A 273 45.27 28.47 -14.73
C GLU A 273 45.86 29.68 -13.98
N ASN A 274 46.25 29.51 -12.71
CA ASN A 274 46.92 30.54 -11.91
C ASN A 274 48.46 30.50 -12.10
N ALA A 275 49.14 31.64 -11.92
CA ALA A 275 50.59 31.81 -12.06
C ALA A 275 51.44 30.83 -11.21
N GLU A 276 50.98 30.44 -10.02
CA GLU A 276 51.67 29.46 -9.16
C GLU A 276 51.23 28.01 -9.40
N GLY A 277 50.35 27.77 -10.38
CA GLY A 277 49.71 26.48 -10.64
C GLY A 277 50.50 25.52 -11.54
N SER A 278 51.61 25.97 -12.11
CA SER A 278 52.38 25.18 -13.10
C SER A 278 52.95 23.86 -12.57
N ILE A 279 53.08 23.71 -11.25
CA ILE A 279 53.53 22.49 -10.57
C ILE A 279 52.48 21.36 -10.63
N TRP A 280 51.20 21.68 -10.76
CA TRP A 280 50.12 20.69 -10.83
C TRP A 280 50.16 19.92 -12.14
N GLY A 281 50.01 18.60 -12.09
CA GLY A 281 49.98 17.71 -13.24
C GLY A 281 49.24 16.41 -12.95
N GLN A 282 48.91 15.70 -14.00
CA GLN A 282 48.16 14.44 -13.96
C GLN A 282 48.29 13.71 -15.31
N ASP A 283 48.55 12.42 -15.27
CA ASP A 283 48.30 11.49 -16.37
C ASP A 283 46.98 10.76 -16.10
N VAL A 284 45.89 11.20 -16.75
CA VAL A 284 44.48 10.90 -16.41
C VAL A 284 44.15 9.39 -16.34
N ASP A 285 44.91 8.54 -17.02
CA ASP A 285 44.71 7.07 -17.00
C ASP A 285 45.61 6.33 -16.00
N ARG A 286 46.56 7.03 -15.38
CA ARG A 286 47.60 6.45 -14.53
C ARG A 286 47.59 7.02 -13.12
N ASP A 287 47.44 8.33 -13.02
CA ASP A 287 47.44 9.06 -11.76
C ASP A 287 46.01 9.17 -11.25
N PRO A 288 45.71 8.65 -10.05
CA PRO A 288 44.35 8.63 -9.51
C PRO A 288 43.80 10.02 -9.16
N TYR A 289 44.63 11.08 -9.20
CA TYR A 289 44.28 12.45 -8.83
C TYR A 289 45.38 13.45 -9.24
N PRO A 290 45.12 14.78 -9.17
CA PRO A 290 46.12 15.81 -9.42
C PRO A 290 47.32 15.73 -8.45
N ILE A 291 48.54 15.77 -8.96
CA ILE A 291 49.80 15.69 -8.18
C ILE A 291 50.83 16.71 -8.70
N PHE A 292 52.02 16.77 -8.12
CA PHE A 292 53.07 17.74 -8.47
C PHE A 292 54.00 17.30 -9.62
N THR A 293 53.45 16.74 -10.70
CA THR A 293 54.27 16.30 -11.86
C THR A 293 54.57 17.43 -12.86
N GLY A 294 53.85 18.56 -12.77
CA GLY A 294 53.97 19.69 -13.68
C GLY A 294 53.46 19.44 -15.11
N THR A 295 52.98 18.23 -15.43
CA THR A 295 52.50 17.86 -16.77
C THR A 295 51.08 17.31 -16.74
N LEU A 296 50.21 17.80 -17.63
CA LEU A 296 48.87 17.25 -17.84
C LEU A 296 48.85 16.44 -19.14
N LYS A 297 48.49 15.15 -19.06
CA LYS A 297 48.43 14.21 -20.20
C LYS A 297 47.12 13.45 -20.19
N ASN A 298 46.67 13.05 -21.39
CA ASN A 298 45.45 12.25 -21.59
C ASN A 298 44.18 12.91 -21.02
N SER A 299 44.19 14.24 -20.83
CA SER A 299 43.06 14.99 -20.31
C SER A 299 42.05 15.32 -21.40
N ILE A 300 40.77 15.23 -21.06
CA ILE A 300 39.67 15.74 -21.90
C ILE A 300 39.41 17.23 -21.66
N ALA A 301 40.03 17.81 -20.63
CA ALA A 301 39.72 19.16 -20.19
C ALA A 301 40.24 20.21 -21.16
N ASP A 302 39.32 21.01 -21.67
CA ASP A 302 39.55 22.19 -22.47
C ASP A 302 38.37 23.16 -22.30
N ARG A 303 38.54 24.42 -22.72
CA ARG A 303 37.50 25.45 -22.64
C ARG A 303 36.80 25.59 -23.99
N TYR A 304 35.51 25.27 -24.02
CA TYR A 304 34.68 25.31 -25.22
C TYR A 304 33.59 26.38 -25.11
N ASN A 305 33.20 26.97 -26.24
CA ASN A 305 32.18 28.01 -26.29
C ASN A 305 30.77 27.42 -26.18
N VAL A 306 29.84 28.19 -25.60
CA VAL A 306 28.41 27.88 -25.60
C VAL A 306 27.63 29.06 -26.16
N THR A 307 26.78 28.79 -27.14
CA THR A 307 25.88 29.79 -27.73
C THR A 307 24.44 29.48 -27.35
N PHE A 308 23.71 30.48 -26.85
CA PHE A 308 22.29 30.35 -26.51
C PHE A 308 21.43 31.12 -27.50
N HIS A 309 20.49 30.40 -28.13
CA HIS A 309 19.46 30.92 -29.02
C HIS A 309 18.14 31.02 -28.23
N THR A 310 17.59 32.21 -28.17
CA THR A 310 16.44 32.57 -27.33
C THR A 310 15.48 33.44 -28.15
N PHE A 311 14.34 33.84 -27.58
CA PHE A 311 13.36 34.69 -28.26
C PHE A 311 13.88 36.12 -28.47
N ASP A 312 13.42 36.77 -29.55
CA ASP A 312 13.75 38.17 -29.81
C ASP A 312 13.43 39.04 -28.60
N SER A 313 14.35 39.96 -28.25
CA SER A 313 14.29 40.85 -27.08
C SER A 313 14.61 40.25 -25.70
N ASP A 314 15.11 39.02 -25.62
CA ASP A 314 15.70 38.52 -24.38
C ASP A 314 16.94 39.33 -23.96
N THR A 315 16.95 39.81 -22.71
CA THR A 315 18.02 40.64 -22.15
C THR A 315 18.87 39.89 -21.13
N ALA A 316 18.60 38.60 -20.89
CA ALA A 316 19.40 37.80 -19.98
C ALA A 316 20.84 37.60 -20.51
N ARG A 317 21.77 37.45 -19.56
CA ARG A 317 23.15 37.07 -19.86
C ARG A 317 23.33 35.61 -19.52
N TYR A 318 23.87 34.86 -20.46
CA TYR A 318 24.17 33.44 -20.33
C TYR A 318 25.68 33.21 -20.25
N LEU A 319 26.08 31.99 -19.90
CA LEU A 319 27.50 31.62 -19.88
C LEU A 319 28.02 31.52 -21.32
N ASP A 320 29.22 32.04 -21.56
CA ASP A 320 29.82 32.04 -22.92
C ASP A 320 30.69 30.80 -23.18
N ASN A 321 31.08 30.08 -22.13
CA ASN A 321 31.92 28.88 -22.23
C ASN A 321 31.71 27.92 -21.06
N TYR A 322 32.12 26.67 -21.27
CA TYR A 322 32.22 25.62 -20.24
C TYR A 322 33.58 24.94 -20.32
N VAL A 323 33.94 24.22 -19.25
CA VAL A 323 35.16 23.40 -19.19
C VAL A 323 34.77 21.93 -19.31
N ALA A 324 35.28 21.24 -20.32
CA ALA A 324 35.06 19.80 -20.48
C ALA A 324 35.66 19.04 -19.29
N GLY A 325 35.01 17.96 -18.87
CA GLY A 325 35.32 17.26 -17.64
C GLY A 325 34.59 17.79 -16.39
N LEU A 326 33.79 18.86 -16.50
CA LEU A 326 32.94 19.34 -15.41
C LEU A 326 31.45 19.27 -15.77
N ILE A 327 30.60 19.00 -14.79
CA ILE A 327 29.17 19.26 -14.92
C ILE A 327 28.95 20.77 -14.86
N THR A 328 28.40 21.36 -15.92
CA THR A 328 28.05 22.79 -15.96
C THR A 328 26.54 22.92 -15.97
N MET A 329 25.95 23.44 -14.89
CA MET A 329 24.51 23.71 -14.84
C MET A 329 24.14 24.77 -15.86
N LEU A 330 23.12 24.50 -16.68
CA LEU A 330 22.64 25.49 -17.63
C LEU A 330 21.91 26.62 -16.89
N PRO A 331 22.02 27.86 -17.39
CA PRO A 331 21.33 28.99 -16.79
C PRO A 331 19.82 28.79 -16.91
N LYS A 332 19.07 29.36 -15.97
CA LYS A 332 17.61 29.41 -16.08
C LYS A 332 17.23 30.35 -17.24
N GLY A 333 16.42 29.87 -18.18
CA GLY A 333 15.91 30.70 -19.27
C GLY A 333 14.98 31.82 -18.77
N THR A 334 14.63 32.76 -19.66
CA THR A 334 13.71 33.87 -19.35
C THR A 334 12.31 33.60 -19.86
N SER A 335 11.29 34.05 -19.11
CA SER A 335 9.88 34.01 -19.52
C SER A 335 9.30 35.43 -19.58
N LYS A 336 8.24 35.63 -20.39
CA LYS A 336 7.48 36.88 -20.48
C LYS A 336 5.97 36.59 -20.42
N GLU A 337 5.15 37.64 -20.32
CA GLU A 337 3.71 37.52 -20.01
C GLU A 337 2.92 36.52 -20.89
N ASN A 338 3.20 36.37 -22.18
CA ASN A 338 2.47 35.42 -23.03
C ASN A 338 3.32 34.23 -23.48
N LEU A 339 4.53 34.09 -22.97
CA LEU A 339 5.50 33.12 -23.45
C LEU A 339 6.35 32.57 -22.29
N VAL A 340 6.25 31.27 -22.04
CA VAL A 340 6.89 30.58 -20.91
C VAL A 340 8.05 29.73 -21.40
N PHE A 341 9.19 29.81 -20.72
CA PHE A 341 10.38 29.01 -20.99
C PHE A 341 10.13 27.53 -20.65
N GLY A 342 10.36 26.66 -21.63
CA GLY A 342 10.10 25.22 -21.57
C GLY A 342 11.34 24.33 -21.43
N GLY A 343 12.54 24.91 -21.47
CA GLY A 343 13.80 24.17 -21.39
C GLY A 343 14.76 24.44 -22.55
N TRP A 344 16.00 24.00 -22.39
CA TRP A 344 17.06 24.11 -23.39
C TRP A 344 17.17 22.83 -24.21
N TYR A 345 17.28 22.97 -25.53
CA TYR A 345 17.42 21.85 -26.46
C TYR A 345 18.66 22.03 -27.33
N ARG A 346 19.17 20.94 -27.90
CA ARG A 346 20.39 20.90 -28.71
C ARG A 346 20.19 21.31 -30.17
N ASP A 347 18.96 21.55 -30.57
CA ASP A 347 18.61 21.93 -31.93
C ASP A 347 17.35 22.79 -31.96
N ALA A 348 17.16 23.50 -33.06
CA ALA A 348 16.03 24.41 -33.28
C ALA A 348 14.68 23.71 -33.46
N GLU A 349 14.67 22.41 -33.75
CA GLU A 349 13.45 21.60 -33.89
C GLU A 349 13.02 21.01 -32.53
N PHE A 350 13.78 21.28 -31.47
CA PHE A 350 13.55 20.81 -30.10
C PHE A 350 13.44 19.28 -30.02
N SER A 351 14.32 18.57 -30.74
CA SER A 351 14.33 17.11 -30.73
C SER A 351 14.97 16.56 -29.44
N GLY A 352 14.49 15.40 -29.00
CA GLY A 352 14.99 14.74 -27.78
C GLY A 352 14.46 15.35 -26.48
N GLU A 353 15.20 15.09 -25.40
CA GLU A 353 14.91 15.63 -24.05
C GLU A 353 15.57 16.99 -23.86
N ASN A 354 15.03 17.80 -22.93
CA ASN A 354 15.67 19.06 -22.58
C ASN A 354 16.89 18.84 -21.68
N ASP A 355 17.91 19.67 -21.87
CA ASP A 355 19.09 19.67 -21.02
C ASP A 355 18.88 20.63 -19.84
N THR A 356 19.29 20.18 -18.65
CA THR A 356 19.40 21.03 -17.45
C THR A 356 20.85 21.30 -17.06
N ALA A 357 21.79 20.53 -17.62
CA ALA A 357 23.22 20.69 -17.42
C ALA A 357 24.00 20.13 -18.62
N ILE A 358 25.21 20.64 -18.83
CA ILE A 358 26.21 20.06 -19.73
C ILE A 358 26.91 18.95 -18.95
N SER A 359 26.89 17.73 -19.49
CA SER A 359 27.55 16.56 -18.91
C SER A 359 29.07 16.72 -18.89
N ASN A 360 29.73 16.17 -17.87
CA ASN A 360 31.19 16.18 -17.72
C ASN A 360 31.95 15.39 -18.81
N THR A 361 31.26 14.61 -19.64
CA THR A 361 31.86 13.91 -20.79
C THR A 361 31.72 14.70 -22.10
N THR A 362 30.99 15.82 -22.08
CA THR A 362 30.76 16.63 -23.28
C THR A 362 32.03 17.38 -23.67
N THR A 363 32.33 17.39 -24.97
CA THR A 363 33.46 18.12 -25.56
C THR A 363 33.00 18.87 -26.80
N GLY A 364 33.75 19.90 -27.19
CA GLY A 364 33.45 20.74 -28.35
C GLY A 364 32.50 21.89 -28.04
N ASP A 365 32.43 22.84 -28.96
CA ASP A 365 31.52 23.99 -28.88
C ASP A 365 30.06 23.53 -28.95
N LEU A 366 29.19 24.18 -28.18
CA LEU A 366 27.79 23.80 -28.03
C LEU A 366 26.84 24.94 -28.39
N GLU A 367 25.69 24.58 -28.93
CA GLU A 367 24.57 25.50 -29.13
C GLU A 367 23.32 24.97 -28.40
N TYR A 368 22.54 25.89 -27.85
CA TYR A 368 21.30 25.61 -27.14
C TYR A 368 20.16 26.49 -27.62
N TRP A 369 18.98 25.93 -27.82
CA TRP A 369 17.76 26.65 -28.19
C TRP A 369 16.73 26.60 -27.06
N ALA A 370 16.22 27.76 -26.67
CA ALA A 370 15.13 27.88 -25.71
C ALA A 370 13.81 27.47 -26.36
N LYS A 371 13.19 26.38 -25.89
CA LYS A 371 11.82 26.06 -26.26
C LYS A 371 10.86 26.96 -25.50
N MET A 372 9.94 27.60 -26.22
CA MET A 372 9.00 28.55 -25.64
C MET A 372 7.56 28.11 -25.88
N TYR A 373 6.71 28.24 -24.87
CA TYR A 373 5.31 27.86 -24.92
C TYR A 373 4.38 29.08 -24.80
N ASP A 374 3.39 29.18 -25.69
CA ASP A 374 2.33 30.17 -25.58
C ASP A 374 1.46 29.90 -24.35
N ARG A 375 1.19 30.95 -23.59
CA ARG A 375 0.31 30.89 -22.41
C ARG A 375 -1.09 31.38 -22.75
N TYR A 376 -2.11 30.57 -22.47
CA TYR A 376 -3.53 30.86 -22.70
C TYR A 376 -4.32 30.83 -21.40
N LYS A 377 -5.38 31.63 -21.30
CA LYS A 377 -6.23 31.72 -20.11
C LYS A 377 -7.28 30.61 -20.08
N VAL A 378 -7.60 30.12 -18.87
CA VAL A 378 -8.79 29.28 -18.63
C VAL A 378 -9.74 30.03 -17.71
N THR A 379 -11.01 30.15 -18.11
CA THR A 379 -12.08 30.75 -17.31
C THR A 379 -13.07 29.66 -16.91
N TYR A 380 -13.24 29.45 -15.60
CA TYR A 380 -14.28 28.56 -15.08
C TYR A 380 -15.52 29.35 -14.70
N HIS A 381 -16.67 28.90 -15.19
CA HIS A 381 -17.99 29.34 -14.82
C HIS A 381 -18.61 28.27 -13.90
N PRO A 382 -18.43 28.36 -12.57
CA PRO A 382 -18.83 27.29 -11.66
C PRO A 382 -20.35 27.17 -11.48
N ASN A 383 -21.15 28.01 -12.13
CA ASN A 383 -22.62 27.96 -12.13
C ASN A 383 -23.21 27.81 -10.71
N GLY A 384 -22.76 28.70 -9.80
CA GLY A 384 -23.19 28.71 -8.39
C GLY A 384 -22.35 27.83 -7.45
N GLY A 385 -21.45 27.01 -7.97
CA GLY A 385 -20.47 26.26 -7.17
C GLY A 385 -19.33 27.14 -6.63
N LYS A 386 -18.61 26.61 -5.64
CA LYS A 386 -17.45 27.22 -4.99
C LYS A 386 -16.26 26.26 -5.09
N MET A 387 -15.07 26.81 -5.28
CA MET A 387 -13.84 26.00 -5.26
C MET A 387 -13.45 25.65 -3.83
N GLU A 388 -12.93 24.43 -3.64
CA GLU A 388 -12.18 24.10 -2.44
C GLU A 388 -10.88 24.90 -2.39
N ASN A 389 -10.62 25.58 -1.27
CA ASN A 389 -9.42 26.37 -1.05
C ASN A 389 -8.21 25.44 -0.88
N LEU A 390 -7.51 25.12 -1.97
CA LEU A 390 -6.32 24.25 -1.98
C LEU A 390 -4.98 24.97 -1.68
N GLY A 391 -5.01 26.10 -0.96
CA GLY A 391 -3.81 26.90 -0.67
C GLY A 391 -3.33 27.78 -1.84
N PRO A 392 -2.23 28.56 -1.68
CA PRO A 392 -1.70 29.41 -2.75
C PRO A 392 -1.02 28.54 -3.82
N TYR A 393 -1.64 28.43 -4.99
CA TYR A 393 -1.16 27.57 -6.07
C TYR A 393 -0.46 28.33 -7.20
N ILE A 394 0.60 27.74 -7.78
CA ILE A 394 1.41 28.28 -8.88
C ILE A 394 1.44 27.28 -10.03
N GLY A 395 0.69 27.55 -11.09
CA GLY A 395 0.71 26.81 -12.36
C GLY A 395 0.54 27.75 -13.57
N CYS A 396 1.35 27.50 -14.61
CA CYS A 396 1.60 28.30 -15.84
C CYS A 396 2.39 29.64 -15.67
N GLY A 397 3.58 29.52 -15.04
CA GLY A 397 4.71 30.46 -15.16
C GLY A 397 4.63 31.78 -14.35
N ASN A 398 5.74 32.16 -13.69
CA ASN A 398 5.74 33.05 -12.52
C ASN A 398 5.45 34.56 -12.79
N PRO A 399 4.53 35.22 -12.05
CA PRO A 399 4.32 36.68 -12.13
C PRO A 399 5.22 37.59 -11.26
N ASN A 400 6.21 37.08 -10.48
CA ASN A 400 7.41 37.75 -9.91
C ASN A 400 7.88 37.32 -8.47
N LYS A 401 7.85 36.03 -8.06
CA LYS A 401 8.85 35.35 -7.17
C LYS A 401 8.46 33.93 -6.69
N SER A 402 9.40 33.19 -6.07
CA SER A 402 9.59 31.72 -6.12
C SER A 402 8.50 30.72 -5.72
N TYR A 403 7.95 30.03 -6.73
CA TYR A 403 8.09 28.59 -7.09
C TYR A 403 8.70 28.49 -8.54
N GLN A 404 9.88 29.08 -8.75
CA GLN A 404 10.32 29.67 -10.05
C GLN A 404 10.63 28.74 -11.25
N ASP A 405 10.40 27.43 -11.20
CA ASP A 405 10.74 26.52 -12.33
C ASP A 405 9.53 25.79 -12.95
N ALA A 406 8.29 26.05 -12.52
CA ALA A 406 7.21 25.12 -12.85
C ALA A 406 6.68 25.26 -14.29
N LEU A 407 7.13 24.31 -15.11
CA LEU A 407 6.27 23.57 -16.03
C LEU A 407 5.95 22.22 -15.36
N ILE A 408 4.93 22.18 -14.51
CA ILE A 408 4.28 20.93 -14.07
C ILE A 408 2.78 21.12 -14.32
N LEU A 409 2.23 20.35 -15.27
CA LEU A 409 0.80 20.28 -15.54
C LEU A 409 0.27 18.93 -15.02
N THR A 410 0.11 18.84 -13.70
CA THR A 410 -0.80 17.89 -13.05
C THR A 410 -1.51 18.62 -11.92
N GLY A 411 -2.81 18.89 -12.12
CA GLY A 411 -3.71 19.50 -11.14
C GLY A 411 -3.84 21.03 -11.25
N ASP A 412 -5.10 21.47 -11.36
CA ASP A 412 -5.62 22.81 -11.02
C ASP A 412 -5.23 24.00 -11.95
N VAL A 413 -5.97 24.19 -13.06
CA VAL A 413 -5.51 25.05 -14.19
C VAL A 413 -6.31 26.35 -14.33
N SER A 414 -5.74 27.52 -13.99
CA SER A 414 -6.33 28.85 -14.31
C SER A 414 -5.69 29.53 -15.55
N CYS A 415 -4.70 28.89 -16.17
CA CYS A 415 -4.16 29.15 -17.50
C CYS A 415 -3.39 27.91 -17.97
N TYR A 416 -3.23 27.66 -19.27
CA TYR A 416 -2.54 26.49 -19.81
C TYR A 416 -1.47 26.88 -20.84
N LEU A 417 -0.57 25.93 -21.14
CA LEU A 417 0.46 26.09 -22.17
C LEU A 417 0.09 25.30 -23.42
N GLY A 418 0.06 25.97 -24.58
CA GLY A 418 -0.21 25.32 -25.85
C GLY A 418 0.81 24.22 -26.14
N GLY A 419 0.34 23.02 -26.52
CA GLY A 419 1.24 21.89 -26.85
C GLY A 419 1.49 20.88 -25.72
N ILE A 420 0.99 21.11 -24.49
CA ILE A 420 1.35 20.27 -23.32
C ILE A 420 0.18 19.47 -22.76
N GLY A 421 -1.05 19.99 -22.85
CA GLY A 421 -2.25 19.36 -22.28
C GLY A 421 -2.25 19.32 -20.74
N SER A 422 -3.42 19.18 -20.13
CA SER A 422 -3.62 19.10 -18.66
C SER A 422 -5.06 18.73 -18.31
N ASN A 423 -5.29 18.03 -17.21
CA ASN A 423 -6.64 17.80 -16.68
C ASN A 423 -7.25 19.10 -16.12
N LEU A 424 -8.57 19.23 -16.22
CA LEU A 424 -9.36 20.32 -15.65
C LEU A 424 -9.59 20.13 -14.15
N ARG A 425 -9.92 21.22 -13.44
CA ARG A 425 -10.12 21.19 -11.97
C ARG A 425 -11.50 20.61 -11.62
N ASP A 426 -11.56 19.53 -10.87
CA ASP A 426 -12.83 18.91 -10.43
C ASP A 426 -13.24 19.24 -8.98
N SER A 427 -12.37 19.91 -8.19
CA SER A 427 -12.59 20.18 -6.75
C SER A 427 -13.52 21.38 -6.48
N TYR A 428 -14.76 21.27 -6.93
CA TYR A 428 -15.82 22.23 -6.68
C TYR A 428 -16.94 21.60 -5.86
N TYR A 429 -17.57 22.41 -5.02
CA TYR A 429 -18.73 22.02 -4.24
C TYR A 429 -19.86 23.04 -4.37
N ARG A 430 -21.09 22.57 -4.25
CA ARG A 430 -22.30 23.39 -4.22
C ARG A 430 -23.29 22.80 -3.24
N ASP A 431 -23.86 23.66 -2.40
CA ASP A 431 -24.87 23.30 -1.42
C ASP A 431 -25.99 22.50 -2.09
N SER A 432 -26.37 21.36 -1.51
CA SER A 432 -27.44 20.48 -2.02
C SER A 432 -27.24 19.89 -3.43
N SER A 433 -26.02 19.92 -3.98
CA SER A 433 -25.71 19.34 -5.29
C SER A 433 -24.42 18.52 -5.30
N MET A 434 -24.20 17.74 -6.36
CA MET A 434 -22.90 17.15 -6.69
C MET A 434 -22.41 17.65 -8.06
N PHE A 435 -21.09 17.74 -8.22
CA PHE A 435 -20.44 18.15 -9.46
C PHE A 435 -20.47 16.98 -10.47
N LEU A 436 -20.88 17.25 -11.72
CA LEU A 436 -20.95 16.25 -12.79
C LEU A 436 -19.85 16.40 -13.86
N GLY A 437 -19.09 17.50 -13.85
CA GLY A 437 -18.05 17.77 -14.85
C GLY A 437 -18.16 19.14 -15.52
N TRP A 438 -17.18 19.44 -16.37
CA TRP A 438 -17.10 20.67 -17.16
C TRP A 438 -17.64 20.48 -18.56
N TYR A 439 -18.19 21.55 -19.14
CA TYR A 439 -18.65 21.63 -20.51
C TYR A 439 -18.04 22.86 -21.17
N ASP A 440 -17.76 22.81 -22.46
CA ASP A 440 -17.17 23.92 -23.22
C ASP A 440 -18.21 24.95 -23.70
N ASN A 441 -19.47 24.78 -23.30
CA ASN A 441 -20.61 25.62 -23.67
C ASN A 441 -21.54 25.88 -22.48
N GLU A 442 -22.24 27.01 -22.51
CA GLU A 442 -23.13 27.46 -21.41
C GLU A 442 -24.40 26.62 -21.34
N GLU A 443 -24.82 26.03 -22.47
CA GLU A 443 -25.99 25.16 -22.59
C GLU A 443 -25.81 23.79 -21.92
N LEU A 444 -24.57 23.42 -21.55
CA LEU A 444 -24.18 22.13 -20.94
C LEU A 444 -24.57 20.92 -21.81
N GLU A 445 -24.45 21.09 -23.13
CA GLU A 445 -24.72 20.09 -24.16
C GLU A 445 -23.42 19.38 -24.60
N GLY A 446 -23.53 18.14 -25.07
CA GLY A 446 -22.40 17.33 -25.52
C GLY A 446 -21.77 16.49 -24.41
N ASP A 447 -20.52 16.08 -24.62
CA ASP A 447 -19.73 15.32 -23.65
C ASP A 447 -19.03 16.27 -22.67
N PRO A 448 -18.88 15.88 -21.39
CA PRO A 448 -18.07 16.63 -20.45
C PRO A 448 -16.59 16.63 -20.89
N VAL A 449 -15.93 17.75 -20.67
CA VAL A 449 -14.49 17.93 -20.89
C VAL A 449 -13.77 17.67 -19.58
N ASP A 450 -12.80 16.76 -19.58
CA ASP A 450 -11.98 16.44 -18.40
C ASP A 450 -10.56 17.01 -18.51
N SER A 451 -10.14 17.40 -19.71
CA SER A 451 -8.77 17.78 -20.01
C SER A 451 -8.64 18.74 -21.19
N ILE A 452 -7.61 19.56 -21.14
CA ILE A 452 -7.04 20.32 -22.24
C ILE A 452 -6.00 19.42 -22.91
N THR A 453 -6.01 19.35 -24.22
CA THR A 453 -5.11 18.51 -25.03
C THR A 453 -3.89 19.29 -25.53
N THR A 454 -2.89 18.58 -26.04
CA THR A 454 -1.71 19.22 -26.68
C THR A 454 -2.07 19.99 -27.95
N SER A 455 -3.19 19.66 -28.60
CA SER A 455 -3.69 20.37 -29.79
C SER A 455 -4.43 21.69 -29.48
N ASP A 456 -4.81 21.92 -28.23
CA ASP A 456 -5.61 23.08 -27.85
C ASP A 456 -4.84 24.40 -27.94
N LYS A 457 -5.54 25.45 -28.39
CA LYS A 457 -5.00 26.81 -28.54
C LYS A 457 -6.05 27.85 -28.20
N GLY A 458 -5.60 29.01 -27.73
CA GLY A 458 -6.46 30.15 -27.38
C GLY A 458 -7.07 30.03 -25.98
N ASP A 459 -7.65 31.12 -25.50
CA ASP A 459 -8.34 31.13 -24.22
C ASP A 459 -9.57 30.21 -24.26
N LYS A 460 -9.88 29.57 -23.13
CA LYS A 460 -10.99 28.62 -22.99
C LYS A 460 -11.92 28.98 -21.84
N ASP A 461 -13.19 28.72 -22.05
CA ASP A 461 -14.25 28.87 -21.05
C ASP A 461 -14.87 27.49 -20.77
N PHE A 462 -15.08 27.17 -19.50
CA PHE A 462 -15.70 25.91 -19.07
C PHE A 462 -16.82 26.17 -18.07
N TYR A 463 -17.93 25.45 -18.22
CA TYR A 463 -19.16 25.62 -17.46
C TYR A 463 -19.46 24.37 -16.65
N ALA A 464 -19.69 24.53 -15.34
CA ALA A 464 -19.92 23.42 -14.43
C ALA A 464 -21.35 22.90 -14.54
N LYS A 465 -21.51 21.58 -14.66
CA LYS A 465 -22.79 20.89 -14.54
C LYS A 465 -22.93 20.28 -13.14
N TRP A 466 -24.15 20.31 -12.61
CA TRP A 466 -24.45 19.91 -11.25
C TRP A 466 -25.73 19.08 -11.20
N TYR A 467 -25.73 18.03 -10.38
CA TYR A 467 -26.94 17.28 -10.06
C TYR A 467 -27.48 17.70 -8.69
N GLU A 468 -28.71 18.21 -8.69
CA GLU A 468 -29.41 18.68 -7.48
C GLU A 468 -30.09 17.53 -6.76
N TYR A 469 -29.77 17.35 -5.48
CA TYR A 469 -30.44 16.37 -4.62
C TYR A 469 -31.42 17.03 -3.66
N LYS A 470 -32.35 16.24 -3.11
CA LYS A 470 -33.45 16.69 -2.27
C LYS A 470 -33.36 16.08 -0.88
N ARG A 471 -33.66 16.86 0.15
CA ARG A 471 -33.76 16.34 1.52
C ARG A 471 -34.96 15.39 1.62
N PRO A 472 -34.77 14.09 1.93
CA PRO A 472 -35.89 13.19 2.20
C PRO A 472 -36.66 13.64 3.45
N ALA A 473 -37.98 13.42 3.45
CA ALA A 473 -38.82 13.68 4.62
C ALA A 473 -38.57 12.61 5.70
N ILE A 474 -38.81 12.94 6.97
CA ILE A 474 -38.74 11.97 8.08
C ILE A 474 -40.16 11.45 8.34
N ASP A 475 -40.32 10.13 8.39
CA ASP A 475 -41.54 9.51 8.88
C ASP A 475 -41.62 9.65 10.40
N THR A 476 -42.68 10.28 10.90
CA THR A 476 -42.88 10.48 12.34
C THR A 476 -43.20 9.20 13.10
N ALA A 477 -43.56 8.11 12.42
CA ALA A 477 -43.92 6.83 13.05
C ALA A 477 -42.70 6.07 13.58
N ASP A 478 -41.60 6.07 12.83
CA ASP A 478 -40.38 5.31 13.12
C ASP A 478 -39.10 6.16 13.10
N GLY A 479 -39.18 7.42 12.68
CA GLY A 479 -38.03 8.32 12.58
C GLY A 479 -37.16 8.10 11.34
N CYS A 480 -37.59 7.26 10.39
CA CYS A 480 -36.82 6.92 9.21
C CYS A 480 -37.02 7.93 8.06
N TYR A 481 -35.96 8.19 7.31
CA TYR A 481 -36.03 9.01 6.10
C TYR A 481 -36.77 8.27 4.99
N ILE A 482 -37.79 8.91 4.42
CA ILE A 482 -38.60 8.40 3.31
C ILE A 482 -37.90 8.74 2.00
N ILE A 483 -37.55 7.72 1.23
CA ILE A 483 -36.86 7.84 -0.05
C ILE A 483 -37.75 7.27 -1.15
N SER A 484 -38.07 8.08 -2.17
CA SER A 484 -39.01 7.73 -3.23
C SER A 484 -38.53 8.01 -4.65
N ASN A 485 -37.36 8.64 -4.79
CA ASN A 485 -36.76 8.99 -6.07
C ASN A 485 -35.23 9.18 -5.93
N ALA A 486 -34.53 9.28 -7.07
CA ALA A 486 -33.08 9.42 -7.09
C ALA A 486 -32.60 10.67 -6.35
N ALA A 487 -33.23 11.82 -6.53
CA ALA A 487 -32.82 13.06 -5.85
C ALA A 487 -32.89 12.93 -4.32
N GLU A 488 -33.89 12.24 -3.77
CA GLU A 488 -33.99 11.94 -2.34
C GLU A 488 -32.95 10.92 -1.87
N LEU A 489 -32.62 9.94 -2.70
CA LEU A 489 -31.59 8.93 -2.41
C LEU A 489 -30.21 9.57 -2.30
N TYR A 490 -29.85 10.45 -3.24
CA TYR A 490 -28.62 11.23 -3.17
C TYR A 490 -28.63 12.24 -2.00
N GLY A 491 -29.80 12.78 -1.66
CA GLY A 491 -29.94 13.64 -0.50
C GLY A 491 -29.76 12.89 0.80
N PHE A 492 -30.22 11.64 0.90
CA PHE A 492 -29.95 10.75 2.02
C PHE A 492 -28.44 10.50 2.16
N SER A 493 -27.75 10.15 1.07
CA SER A 493 -26.29 10.00 1.05
C SER A 493 -25.56 11.25 1.57
N ALA A 494 -25.93 12.43 1.07
CA ALA A 494 -25.34 13.71 1.50
C ALA A 494 -25.67 14.10 2.96
N LEU A 495 -26.75 13.56 3.55
CA LEU A 495 -27.05 13.76 4.98
C LEU A 495 -26.19 12.86 5.86
N VAL A 496 -25.93 11.63 5.41
CA VAL A 496 -25.11 10.67 6.15
C VAL A 496 -23.66 11.14 6.23
N ASP A 497 -23.09 11.70 5.16
CA ASP A 497 -21.70 12.20 5.15
C ASP A 497 -21.54 13.67 5.63
N GLY A 498 -22.65 14.33 5.97
CA GLY A 498 -22.70 15.72 6.42
C GLY A 498 -22.55 16.78 5.32
N SER A 499 -22.51 16.39 4.05
CA SER A 499 -22.28 17.30 2.92
C SER A 499 -23.52 18.00 2.37
N PHE A 500 -24.71 17.70 2.87
CA PHE A 500 -25.96 18.21 2.31
C PHE A 500 -26.01 19.75 2.23
N THR A 501 -25.57 20.46 3.28
CA THR A 501 -25.66 21.93 3.32
C THR A 501 -24.44 22.62 2.73
N THR A 502 -23.28 21.97 2.75
CA THR A 502 -21.99 22.56 2.37
C THR A 502 -21.51 22.09 1.00
N GLY A 503 -22.12 21.06 0.41
CA GLY A 503 -21.67 20.38 -0.80
C GLY A 503 -20.42 19.51 -0.61
N LYS A 504 -19.84 19.42 0.60
CA LYS A 504 -18.60 18.69 0.90
C LYS A 504 -18.64 18.04 2.27
N TYR A 505 -17.81 17.03 2.51
CA TYR A 505 -17.75 16.34 3.80
C TYR A 505 -17.66 17.32 4.98
N ASN A 506 -18.52 17.14 5.98
CA ASN A 506 -18.54 17.95 7.20
C ASN A 506 -18.87 17.05 8.40
N GLU A 507 -17.86 16.78 9.23
CA GLU A 507 -18.00 15.91 10.40
C GLU A 507 -19.04 16.42 11.41
N ASP A 508 -19.17 17.74 11.58
CA ASP A 508 -20.08 18.35 12.56
C ASP A 508 -21.57 18.22 12.16
N GLU A 509 -21.85 18.10 10.86
CA GLU A 509 -23.20 17.93 10.32
C GLU A 509 -23.55 16.47 10.03
N ARG A 510 -22.59 15.57 10.20
CA ARG A 510 -22.73 14.16 9.93
C ARG A 510 -23.78 13.53 10.87
N LEU A 511 -24.74 12.82 10.30
CA LEU A 511 -25.73 12.09 11.09
C LEU A 511 -25.23 10.67 11.39
N ALA A 512 -25.10 10.32 12.68
CA ALA A 512 -24.80 8.96 13.12
C ALA A 512 -26.10 8.17 13.41
N ASN A 513 -26.10 6.85 13.18
CA ASN A 513 -27.24 5.95 13.44
C ASN A 513 -28.51 6.33 12.65
N VAL A 514 -28.37 6.54 11.34
CA VAL A 514 -29.44 7.05 10.48
C VAL A 514 -30.32 5.92 9.97
N CYS A 515 -31.65 6.11 10.05
CA CYS A 515 -32.60 5.20 9.43
C CYS A 515 -33.08 5.72 8.06
N GLY A 516 -33.04 4.91 7.01
CA GLY A 516 -33.62 5.21 5.69
C GLY A 516 -34.55 4.10 5.22
N LYS A 517 -35.63 4.45 4.51
CA LYS A 517 -36.55 3.48 3.90
C LYS A 517 -37.02 3.88 2.51
N LEU A 518 -37.04 2.91 1.60
CA LEU A 518 -37.59 3.12 0.26
C LEU A 518 -39.10 2.98 0.25
N THR A 519 -39.80 3.81 -0.50
CA THR A 519 -41.27 3.72 -0.69
C THR A 519 -41.68 3.49 -2.13
N LYS A 520 -40.71 3.48 -3.03
CA LYS A 520 -40.86 3.25 -4.47
C LYS A 520 -39.58 2.65 -5.02
N ASP A 521 -39.70 2.01 -6.18
CA ASP A 521 -38.54 1.68 -7.00
C ASP A 521 -37.90 2.97 -7.51
N ILE A 522 -36.57 2.98 -7.56
CA ILE A 522 -35.74 4.12 -7.95
C ILE A 522 -34.90 3.71 -9.16
N VAL A 523 -34.99 4.49 -10.23
CA VAL A 523 -34.09 4.38 -11.39
C VAL A 523 -33.18 5.61 -11.36
N VAL A 524 -31.88 5.38 -11.24
CA VAL A 524 -30.86 6.44 -11.25
C VAL A 524 -30.38 6.68 -12.68
N ASN A 525 -29.97 5.61 -13.36
CA ASN A 525 -29.64 5.60 -14.78
C ASN A 525 -30.37 4.44 -15.47
N GLU A 526 -30.47 4.49 -16.80
CA GLU A 526 -31.07 3.41 -17.61
C GLU A 526 -30.01 2.75 -18.48
N ASN A 527 -29.97 1.41 -18.43
CA ASN A 527 -29.08 0.56 -19.23
C ASN A 527 -27.61 0.91 -18.97
N VAL A 528 -27.22 0.89 -17.69
CA VAL A 528 -25.80 1.02 -17.30
C VAL A 528 -25.03 -0.18 -17.83
N LEU A 529 -25.64 -1.36 -17.76
CA LEU A 529 -25.09 -2.59 -18.29
C LEU A 529 -25.71 -2.93 -19.66
N LYS A 530 -24.90 -3.51 -20.53
CA LYS A 530 -25.33 -4.16 -21.76
C LYS A 530 -25.98 -5.51 -21.44
N ARG A 531 -26.59 -6.12 -22.47
CA ARG A 531 -27.21 -7.45 -22.35
C ARG A 531 -26.27 -8.57 -21.91
N ASP A 532 -24.96 -8.41 -22.11
CA ASP A 532 -23.93 -9.37 -21.70
C ASP A 532 -23.43 -9.11 -20.26
N GLY A 533 -23.98 -8.11 -19.56
CA GLY A 533 -23.57 -7.71 -18.22
C GLY A 533 -22.39 -6.73 -18.18
N THR A 534 -21.76 -6.39 -19.30
CA THR A 534 -20.64 -5.42 -19.31
C THR A 534 -21.13 -3.98 -19.26
N LEU A 535 -20.31 -3.06 -18.72
CA LEU A 535 -20.61 -1.62 -18.72
C LEU A 535 -20.83 -1.11 -20.15
N ASP A 536 -21.84 -0.26 -20.34
CA ASP A 536 -21.99 0.51 -21.57
C ASP A 536 -21.07 1.75 -21.57
N SER A 537 -19.77 1.49 -21.75
CA SER A 537 -18.72 2.53 -21.74
C SER A 537 -18.92 3.63 -22.78
N SER A 538 -19.77 3.41 -23.81
CA SER A 538 -20.06 4.44 -24.82
C SER A 538 -20.96 5.56 -24.30
N ARG A 539 -21.66 5.32 -23.18
CA ARG A 539 -22.61 6.23 -22.55
C ARG A 539 -22.19 6.66 -21.15
N ILE A 540 -20.93 6.42 -20.78
CA ILE A 540 -20.40 6.68 -19.44
C ILE A 540 -20.60 8.15 -19.01
N ASN A 541 -20.50 9.07 -19.96
CA ASN A 541 -20.69 10.51 -19.79
C ASN A 541 -22.16 10.92 -19.59
N GLU A 542 -23.10 10.05 -19.96
CA GLU A 542 -24.54 10.26 -19.74
C GLU A 542 -24.98 9.83 -18.33
N PHE A 543 -24.21 8.94 -17.69
CA PHE A 543 -24.57 8.38 -16.39
C PHE A 543 -24.28 9.36 -15.26
N ILE A 544 -25.26 9.50 -14.37
CA ILE A 544 -25.07 10.20 -13.11
C ILE A 544 -24.25 9.27 -12.20
N PRO A 545 -23.03 9.66 -11.78
CA PRO A 545 -22.21 8.84 -10.91
C PRO A 545 -22.89 8.67 -9.55
N TRP A 546 -22.74 7.48 -8.95
CA TRP A 546 -23.23 7.23 -7.61
C TRP A 546 -22.36 7.94 -6.58
N LYS A 547 -23.03 8.55 -5.60
CA LYS A 547 -22.39 9.13 -4.42
C LYS A 547 -22.58 8.17 -3.27
N GLU A 548 -21.51 7.46 -2.93
CA GLU A 548 -21.49 6.49 -1.85
C GLU A 548 -22.09 7.01 -0.55
N ILE A 549 -22.78 6.14 0.19
CA ILE A 549 -23.23 6.45 1.55
C ILE A 549 -22.04 6.14 2.48
N VAL A 550 -21.19 7.15 2.70
CA VAL A 550 -19.89 7.02 3.39
C VAL A 550 -20.04 7.06 4.91
N LEU A 551 -19.25 6.24 5.62
CA LEU A 551 -19.23 6.10 7.09
C LEU A 551 -20.61 5.73 7.66
N TYR A 552 -21.37 4.92 6.92
CA TYR A 552 -22.72 4.55 7.31
C TYR A 552 -22.74 3.70 8.60
N ASN A 553 -23.59 4.09 9.53
CA ASN A 553 -23.93 3.35 10.74
C ASN A 553 -25.43 3.58 10.94
N GLY A 554 -26.26 2.56 10.83
CA GLY A 554 -27.70 2.74 10.72
C GLY A 554 -28.48 1.57 10.14
N PHE A 555 -29.77 1.81 9.87
CA PHE A 555 -30.73 0.85 9.32
C PHE A 555 -31.28 1.35 7.98
N PHE A 556 -31.16 0.53 6.93
CA PHE A 556 -31.69 0.84 5.61
C PHE A 556 -32.66 -0.26 5.17
N ASP A 557 -33.93 0.09 4.96
CA ASP A 557 -34.97 -0.85 4.56
C ASP A 557 -35.48 -0.53 3.15
N GLY A 558 -35.22 -1.42 2.21
CA GLY A 558 -35.75 -1.33 0.86
C GLY A 558 -37.27 -1.56 0.79
N GLN A 559 -37.90 -2.12 1.82
CA GLN A 559 -39.32 -2.52 1.83
C GLN A 559 -39.74 -3.35 0.59
N GLY A 560 -38.79 -4.09 -0.01
CA GLY A 560 -38.97 -4.89 -1.22
C GLY A 560 -38.76 -4.15 -2.54
N HIS A 561 -38.48 -2.84 -2.48
CA HIS A 561 -38.25 -1.99 -3.65
C HIS A 561 -36.87 -2.16 -4.26
N THR A 562 -36.77 -1.74 -5.53
CA THR A 562 -35.57 -1.86 -6.34
C THR A 562 -34.91 -0.52 -6.61
N ILE A 563 -33.59 -0.45 -6.47
CA ILE A 563 -32.73 0.61 -7.00
C ILE A 563 -32.08 0.08 -8.29
N SER A 564 -32.16 0.81 -9.39
CA SER A 564 -31.58 0.43 -10.68
C SER A 564 -30.65 1.52 -11.21
N GLY A 565 -29.60 1.12 -11.94
CA GLY A 565 -28.77 2.08 -12.67
C GLY A 565 -27.69 2.76 -11.84
N LEU A 566 -27.16 2.14 -10.78
CA LEU A 566 -26.06 2.75 -10.03
C LEU A 566 -24.76 2.61 -10.83
N TYR A 567 -24.19 3.74 -11.26
CA TYR A 567 -22.88 3.80 -11.89
C TYR A 567 -21.83 4.24 -10.87
N MET A 568 -21.08 3.28 -10.33
CA MET A 568 -20.05 3.43 -9.30
C MET A 568 -18.66 3.27 -9.95
N GLY A 569 -18.25 4.22 -10.78
CA GLY A 569 -16.98 4.15 -11.53
C GLY A 569 -15.71 4.35 -10.68
N ASP A 570 -15.84 4.95 -9.51
CA ASP A 570 -14.77 5.04 -8.50
C ASP A 570 -15.38 4.96 -7.09
N ALA A 571 -15.88 3.78 -6.75
CA ALA A 571 -16.58 3.53 -5.50
C ALA A 571 -16.30 2.11 -4.98
N ASP A 572 -16.16 1.98 -3.66
CA ASP A 572 -16.06 0.74 -2.91
C ASP A 572 -17.42 0.01 -2.85
N GLY A 573 -18.56 0.72 -2.93
CA GLY A 573 -19.90 0.11 -3.00
C GLY A 573 -21.08 1.08 -2.82
N MET A 574 -22.31 0.56 -2.71
CA MET A 574 -23.47 1.44 -2.43
C MET A 574 -23.31 2.16 -1.09
N PHE A 575 -22.83 1.43 -0.08
CA PHE A 575 -22.45 1.91 1.24
C PHE A 575 -20.96 1.69 1.48
N TYR A 576 -20.31 2.66 2.10
CA TYR A 576 -18.93 2.53 2.59
C TYR A 576 -18.90 2.66 4.11
N THR A 577 -18.34 1.64 4.77
CA THR A 577 -18.20 1.58 6.23
C THR A 577 -16.72 1.66 6.61
N GLY A 578 -16.19 2.89 6.65
CA GLY A 578 -14.78 3.16 6.99
C GLY A 578 -14.49 3.25 8.49
N GLN A 579 -13.21 3.39 8.85
CA GLN A 579 -12.72 3.52 10.23
C GLN A 579 -12.87 4.94 10.81
N PRO A 580 -13.73 5.20 11.80
CA PRO A 580 -13.49 6.30 12.72
C PRO A 580 -12.53 5.81 13.82
N TYR A 581 -11.38 6.48 13.94
CA TYR A 581 -10.39 6.35 15.04
C TYR A 581 -10.95 6.53 16.47
N LYS A 582 -12.28 6.63 16.64
CA LYS A 582 -12.99 6.87 17.90
C LYS A 582 -14.07 5.81 18.13
N TYR A 583 -13.64 4.71 18.75
CA TYR A 583 -14.36 3.73 19.56
C TYR A 583 -15.90 3.90 19.72
N ALA A 584 -16.67 3.42 18.75
CA ALA A 584 -18.05 2.97 18.96
C ALA A 584 -18.30 1.74 18.09
N ALA A 585 -19.00 0.73 18.64
CA ALA A 585 -19.47 -0.42 17.87
C ALA A 585 -20.36 0.08 16.73
N THR A 586 -19.99 -0.21 15.48
CA THR A 586 -20.79 0.12 14.31
C THR A 586 -21.80 -1.01 14.07
N LYS A 587 -23.09 -0.67 13.90
CA LYS A 587 -24.13 -1.63 13.51
C LYS A 587 -24.76 -1.16 12.20
N VAL A 588 -24.55 -1.95 11.15
CA VAL A 588 -25.09 -1.68 9.82
C VAL A 588 -26.10 -2.75 9.48
N VAL A 589 -27.32 -2.32 9.19
CA VAL A 589 -28.43 -3.22 8.88
C VAL A 589 -29.04 -2.82 7.54
N ILE A 590 -29.05 -3.75 6.58
CA ILE A 590 -29.63 -3.54 5.24
C ILE A 590 -30.64 -4.65 4.95
N HIS A 591 -31.91 -4.27 4.86
CA HIS A 591 -33.02 -5.21 4.70
C HIS A 591 -33.82 -4.94 3.42
N ASN A 592 -34.38 -6.00 2.83
CA ASN A 592 -35.43 -5.95 1.80
C ASN A 592 -35.08 -5.08 0.57
N LEU A 593 -33.83 -5.05 0.14
CA LEU A 593 -33.35 -4.18 -0.92
C LEU A 593 -32.97 -4.96 -2.18
N LYS A 594 -33.43 -4.50 -3.34
CA LYS A 594 -32.95 -5.00 -4.64
C LYS A 594 -32.10 -3.94 -5.32
N VAL A 595 -30.92 -4.30 -5.82
CA VAL A 595 -30.07 -3.45 -6.65
C VAL A 595 -29.86 -4.16 -7.97
N ARG A 596 -30.12 -3.50 -9.10
CA ARG A 596 -29.96 -4.09 -10.44
C ARG A 596 -29.37 -3.13 -11.46
N ASP A 597 -28.96 -3.64 -12.63
CA ASP A 597 -28.43 -2.82 -13.74
C ASP A 597 -27.39 -1.82 -13.22
N SER A 598 -26.47 -2.31 -12.39
CA SER A 598 -25.54 -1.48 -11.63
C SER A 598 -24.11 -1.93 -11.86
N PHE A 599 -23.19 -0.99 -11.93
CA PHE A 599 -21.78 -1.22 -12.18
C PHE A 599 -20.95 -0.65 -11.03
N VAL A 600 -20.01 -1.41 -10.49
CA VAL A 600 -19.08 -1.01 -9.43
C VAL A 600 -17.65 -1.25 -9.88
N SER A 601 -16.82 -0.24 -9.75
CA SER A 601 -15.39 -0.31 -9.99
C SER A 601 -14.65 0.69 -9.12
N ARG A 602 -13.43 0.34 -8.73
CA ARG A 602 -12.55 1.24 -8.01
C ARG A 602 -11.12 1.13 -8.50
N HIS A 603 -10.51 2.29 -8.78
CA HIS A 603 -9.17 2.33 -9.35
C HIS A 603 -8.05 2.36 -8.31
N LEU A 604 -8.34 2.68 -7.04
CA LEU A 604 -7.34 2.96 -5.99
C LEU A 604 -7.50 2.17 -4.68
N SER A 605 -8.54 1.34 -4.53
CA SER A 605 -8.84 0.60 -3.30
C SER A 605 -8.63 -0.89 -3.47
N VAL A 606 -8.31 -1.57 -2.37
CA VAL A 606 -8.14 -3.02 -2.31
C VAL A 606 -9.49 -3.75 -2.32
N SER A 607 -10.60 -3.17 -1.85
CA SER A 607 -11.81 -4.00 -1.61
C SER A 607 -13.10 -3.36 -2.10
N VAL A 608 -13.90 -4.14 -2.84
CA VAL A 608 -15.10 -3.66 -3.55
C VAL A 608 -16.28 -4.60 -3.31
N GLY A 609 -17.43 -4.03 -2.97
CA GLY A 609 -18.66 -4.76 -2.69
C GLY A 609 -19.88 -4.16 -3.39
N GLY A 610 -20.76 -4.99 -3.93
CA GLY A 610 -21.96 -4.51 -4.63
C GLY A 610 -22.89 -3.67 -3.73
N ILE A 611 -23.03 -4.07 -2.46
CA ILE A 611 -23.83 -3.33 -1.47
C ILE A 611 -22.92 -2.60 -0.48
N ILE A 612 -21.96 -3.29 0.16
CA ILE A 612 -21.07 -2.73 1.18
C ILE A 612 -19.61 -2.92 0.76
N GLY A 613 -18.88 -1.81 0.60
CA GLY A 613 -17.46 -1.80 0.20
C GLY A 613 -16.42 -1.90 1.33
N SER A 614 -16.85 -2.20 2.56
CA SER A 614 -16.10 -1.99 3.82
C SER A 614 -14.61 -2.34 3.84
N HIS A 615 -13.85 -1.53 4.61
CA HIS A 615 -12.68 -1.92 5.42
C HIS A 615 -13.12 -1.88 6.89
N SER A 616 -13.70 -2.96 7.40
CA SER A 616 -14.35 -2.86 8.71
C SER A 616 -13.32 -2.67 9.83
N ASN A 617 -13.68 -1.93 10.87
CA ASN A 617 -12.92 -2.05 12.12
C ASN A 617 -13.17 -3.46 12.70
N ALA A 618 -12.28 -3.93 13.58
CA ALA A 618 -12.42 -5.22 14.26
C ALA A 618 -13.66 -5.32 15.19
N TYR A 619 -14.61 -4.36 15.11
CA TYR A 619 -15.75 -4.21 16.01
C TYR A 619 -17.10 -4.03 15.28
N ALA A 620 -17.15 -4.12 13.95
CA ALA A 620 -18.36 -3.85 13.17
C ALA A 620 -19.34 -5.04 13.15
N HIS A 621 -20.63 -4.78 13.34
CA HIS A 621 -21.72 -5.74 13.19
C HIS A 621 -22.50 -5.42 11.91
N ILE A 622 -22.43 -6.30 10.92
CA ILE A 622 -23.10 -6.17 9.63
C ILE A 622 -24.22 -7.21 9.54
N GLU A 623 -25.42 -6.73 9.24
CA GLU A 623 -26.60 -7.57 9.07
C GLU A 623 -27.27 -7.25 7.72
N ILE A 624 -27.32 -8.24 6.83
CA ILE A 624 -27.96 -8.16 5.53
C ILE A 624 -29.07 -9.21 5.47
N GLU A 625 -30.28 -8.78 5.16
CA GLU A 625 -31.43 -9.66 5.02
C GLU A 625 -32.22 -9.33 3.76
N ASN A 626 -32.69 -10.35 3.03
CA ASN A 626 -33.59 -10.17 1.89
C ASN A 626 -33.06 -9.13 0.90
N THR A 627 -31.76 -9.16 0.65
CA THR A 627 -31.05 -8.16 -0.16
C THR A 627 -30.41 -8.85 -1.35
N HIS A 628 -30.62 -8.27 -2.53
CA HIS A 628 -30.24 -8.88 -3.79
C HIS A 628 -29.49 -7.88 -4.66
N PHE A 629 -28.30 -8.27 -5.13
CA PHE A 629 -27.51 -7.48 -6.07
C PHE A 629 -27.41 -8.20 -7.42
N ASP A 630 -27.90 -7.55 -8.48
CA ASP A 630 -27.84 -7.99 -9.89
C ASP A 630 -27.05 -6.97 -10.71
N GLY A 631 -25.72 -7.07 -10.68
CA GLY A 631 -24.85 -6.05 -11.24
C GLY A 631 -23.43 -6.54 -11.50
N THR A 632 -22.59 -5.66 -12.01
CA THR A 632 -21.22 -5.97 -12.41
C THR A 632 -20.24 -5.28 -11.49
N ILE A 633 -19.28 -6.03 -10.97
CA ILE A 633 -18.21 -5.57 -10.10
C ILE A 633 -16.89 -5.82 -10.81
N VAL A 634 -16.07 -4.79 -10.99
CA VAL A 634 -14.78 -4.86 -11.68
C VAL A 634 -13.69 -4.30 -10.79
N VAL A 635 -12.61 -5.06 -10.59
CA VAL A 635 -11.41 -4.58 -9.92
C VAL A 635 -10.23 -4.65 -10.90
N PRO A 636 -9.67 -3.50 -11.32
CA PRO A 636 -8.52 -3.50 -12.22
C PRO A 636 -7.28 -4.13 -11.55
N GLY A 637 -6.59 -5.03 -12.26
CA GLY A 637 -5.46 -5.80 -11.72
C GLY A 637 -4.23 -4.96 -11.35
N GLY A 638 -3.32 -5.55 -10.54
CA GLY A 638 -2.07 -4.91 -10.09
C GLY A 638 -2.00 -4.53 -8.61
N TYR A 639 -3.03 -4.85 -7.82
CA TYR A 639 -3.08 -4.59 -6.38
C TYR A 639 -2.92 -5.87 -5.55
N LEU A 640 -2.14 -5.79 -4.47
CA LEU A 640 -1.97 -6.88 -3.51
C LEU A 640 -3.13 -6.87 -2.50
N ASN A 641 -3.69 -8.03 -2.15
CA ASN A 641 -4.75 -8.24 -1.15
C ASN A 641 -6.11 -7.60 -1.49
N ALA A 642 -6.58 -7.72 -2.72
CA ALA A 642 -7.89 -7.16 -3.08
C ALA A 642 -9.06 -8.07 -2.68
N HIS A 643 -10.08 -7.59 -1.95
CA HIS A 643 -11.24 -8.40 -1.56
C HIS A 643 -12.53 -7.98 -2.27
N VAL A 644 -13.16 -8.91 -3.00
CA VAL A 644 -14.32 -8.61 -3.85
C VAL A 644 -15.52 -9.43 -3.44
N GLY A 645 -16.64 -8.80 -3.13
CA GLY A 645 -17.86 -9.49 -2.73
C GLY A 645 -19.10 -8.99 -3.47
N GLY A 646 -19.95 -9.91 -3.95
CA GLY A 646 -21.20 -9.52 -4.59
C GLY A 646 -22.11 -8.66 -3.70
N LEU A 647 -22.09 -8.88 -2.38
CA LEU A 647 -22.79 -8.05 -1.40
C LEU A 647 -21.82 -7.26 -0.52
N VAL A 648 -20.81 -7.91 0.06
CA VAL A 648 -19.90 -7.32 1.07
C VAL A 648 -18.45 -7.57 0.68
N ALA A 649 -17.65 -6.52 0.58
CA ALA A 649 -16.22 -6.65 0.30
C ALA A 649 -15.47 -7.35 1.45
N GLU A 650 -15.54 -6.79 2.66
CA GLU A 650 -14.88 -7.32 3.87
C GLU A 650 -15.75 -7.19 5.13
N ALA A 651 -15.59 -8.13 6.06
CA ALA A 651 -16.15 -8.04 7.42
C ALA A 651 -15.18 -8.63 8.46
N HIS A 652 -14.91 -7.97 9.58
CA HIS A 652 -13.90 -8.39 10.57
C HIS A 652 -14.44 -8.64 11.99
N ASN A 653 -15.75 -8.79 12.20
CA ASN A 653 -16.28 -9.14 13.53
C ASN A 653 -17.55 -9.99 13.45
N LEU A 654 -18.73 -9.39 13.28
CA LEU A 654 -19.99 -10.13 13.13
C LEU A 654 -20.61 -9.82 11.78
N LEU A 655 -20.67 -10.82 10.91
CA LEU A 655 -21.38 -10.77 9.64
C LEU A 655 -22.55 -11.74 9.65
N ILE A 656 -23.76 -11.23 9.42
CA ILE A 656 -24.96 -12.04 9.23
C ILE A 656 -25.56 -11.69 7.87
N ILE A 657 -25.60 -12.66 6.96
CA ILE A 657 -26.30 -12.54 5.68
C ILE A 657 -27.34 -13.64 5.59
N ARG A 658 -28.59 -13.25 5.34
CA ARG A 658 -29.68 -14.21 5.19
C ARG A 658 -30.66 -13.86 4.09
N ASN A 659 -31.28 -14.88 3.50
CA ASN A 659 -32.28 -14.71 2.43
C ASN A 659 -31.78 -13.77 1.33
N SER A 660 -30.50 -13.76 1.01
CA SER A 660 -29.89 -12.75 0.13
C SER A 660 -29.23 -13.41 -1.07
N SER A 661 -29.04 -12.65 -2.15
CA SER A 661 -28.41 -13.22 -3.34
C SER A 661 -27.56 -12.24 -4.12
N HIS A 662 -26.63 -12.82 -4.87
CA HIS A 662 -25.85 -12.12 -5.88
C HIS A 662 -26.06 -12.75 -7.26
N ARG A 663 -26.13 -11.89 -8.26
CA ARG A 663 -26.14 -12.21 -9.68
C ARG A 663 -25.36 -11.14 -10.44
N GLY A 664 -24.76 -11.52 -11.57
CA GLY A 664 -23.99 -10.63 -12.42
C GLY A 664 -22.49 -10.93 -12.40
N LEU A 665 -21.70 -10.09 -13.07
CA LEU A 665 -20.29 -10.36 -13.36
C LEU A 665 -19.40 -9.84 -12.22
N ILE A 666 -18.48 -10.68 -11.75
CA ILE A 666 -17.35 -10.28 -10.91
C ILE A 666 -16.08 -10.48 -11.74
N ASP A 667 -15.46 -9.36 -12.13
CA ASP A 667 -14.19 -9.33 -12.86
C ASP A 667 -13.06 -8.97 -11.87
N VAL A 668 -12.23 -9.97 -11.59
CA VAL A 668 -11.12 -9.88 -10.63
C VAL A 668 -9.81 -9.81 -11.42
N GLY A 669 -9.25 -8.61 -11.54
CA GLY A 669 -7.96 -8.42 -12.20
C GLY A 669 -6.82 -9.18 -11.50
N ALA A 670 -5.71 -9.43 -12.22
CA ALA A 670 -4.57 -10.18 -11.71
C ALA A 670 -4.01 -9.58 -10.39
N GLY A 671 -4.12 -10.33 -9.29
CA GLY A 671 -3.66 -9.93 -7.96
C GLY A 671 -3.93 -10.98 -6.86
N ASP A 672 -3.30 -10.79 -5.70
CA ASP A 672 -3.28 -11.72 -4.55
C ASP A 672 -4.54 -11.63 -3.66
N GLY A 673 -5.69 -11.43 -4.27
CA GLY A 673 -6.96 -11.13 -3.61
C GLY A 673 -7.83 -12.34 -3.29
N ALA A 674 -8.97 -12.08 -2.63
CA ALA A 674 -10.04 -13.06 -2.45
C ALA A 674 -11.37 -12.53 -3.01
N ALA A 675 -12.07 -13.35 -3.79
CA ALA A 675 -13.34 -12.99 -4.41
C ALA A 675 -14.44 -13.98 -4.05
N GLY A 676 -15.58 -13.48 -3.60
CA GLY A 676 -16.73 -14.29 -3.25
C GLY A 676 -18.04 -13.79 -3.83
N GLY A 677 -18.94 -14.72 -4.13
CA GLY A 677 -20.25 -14.39 -4.69
C GLY A 677 -21.07 -13.50 -3.78
N LEU A 678 -20.94 -13.65 -2.46
CA LEU A 678 -21.60 -12.80 -1.48
C LEU A 678 -20.58 -11.94 -0.73
N VAL A 679 -19.47 -12.55 -0.31
CA VAL A 679 -18.50 -11.92 0.60
C VAL A 679 -17.07 -12.12 0.09
N GLY A 680 -16.28 -11.05 -0.01
CA GLY A 680 -14.86 -11.15 -0.36
C GLY A 680 -14.05 -11.81 0.76
N LEU A 681 -13.92 -11.11 1.88
CA LEU A 681 -13.24 -11.58 3.10
C LEU A 681 -14.18 -11.51 4.31
N SER A 682 -14.14 -12.53 5.18
CA SER A 682 -14.81 -12.48 6.47
C SER A 682 -13.98 -13.08 7.61
N ASP A 683 -13.73 -12.28 8.65
CA ASP A 683 -13.05 -12.68 9.88
C ASP A 683 -13.99 -12.70 11.09
N TYR A 684 -13.65 -13.54 12.07
CA TYR A 684 -14.38 -13.79 13.31
C TYR A 684 -15.67 -14.56 13.14
N TYR A 685 -16.84 -13.92 13.13
CA TYR A 685 -18.13 -14.60 13.18
C TYR A 685 -18.93 -14.36 11.90
N THR A 686 -19.08 -15.41 11.10
CA THR A 686 -19.76 -15.34 9.80
C THR A 686 -20.99 -16.25 9.77
N PHE A 687 -22.17 -15.70 9.51
CA PHE A 687 -23.43 -16.43 9.40
C PHE A 687 -24.03 -16.23 8.02
N LEU A 688 -24.08 -17.30 7.20
CA LEU A 688 -24.75 -17.30 5.91
C LEU A 688 -25.91 -18.30 5.95
N ILE A 689 -27.15 -17.80 5.97
CA ILE A 689 -28.36 -18.62 6.03
C ILE A 689 -29.27 -18.36 4.82
N GLN A 690 -29.60 -19.39 4.04
CA GLN A 690 -30.56 -19.24 2.93
C GLN A 690 -30.14 -18.22 1.86
N ASN A 691 -28.89 -18.26 1.43
CA ASN A 691 -28.37 -17.36 0.40
C ASN A 691 -28.07 -18.09 -0.91
N SER A 692 -27.97 -17.30 -1.98
CA SER A 692 -27.63 -17.82 -3.31
C SER A 692 -26.63 -16.95 -4.07
N ASN A 693 -25.80 -17.58 -4.88
CA ASN A 693 -25.00 -16.87 -5.88
C ASN A 693 -25.20 -17.52 -7.25
N GLU A 694 -25.56 -16.70 -8.24
CA GLU A 694 -25.72 -17.08 -9.65
C GLU A 694 -24.83 -16.21 -10.56
N GLY A 695 -23.81 -15.55 -9.99
CA GLY A 695 -22.90 -14.68 -10.72
C GLY A 695 -21.96 -15.41 -11.68
N ARG A 696 -21.18 -14.64 -12.45
CA ARG A 696 -20.06 -15.16 -13.25
C ARG A 696 -18.78 -14.51 -12.77
N PHE A 697 -17.72 -15.30 -12.61
CA PHE A 697 -16.39 -14.81 -12.29
C PHE A 697 -15.50 -14.83 -13.52
N VAL A 698 -14.77 -13.76 -13.77
CA VAL A 698 -13.76 -13.67 -14.83
C VAL A 698 -12.43 -13.21 -14.23
N GLY A 699 -11.33 -13.84 -14.65
CA GLY A 699 -9.97 -13.44 -14.30
C GLY A 699 -9.05 -13.50 -15.53
N ASP A 700 -8.35 -12.40 -15.80
CA ASP A 700 -7.58 -12.14 -17.03
C ASP A 700 -6.29 -12.99 -17.12
N GLU A 701 -5.88 -13.38 -18.33
CA GLU A 701 -4.60 -14.07 -18.59
C GLU A 701 -3.43 -13.04 -18.57
N GLU A 702 -2.36 -13.39 -17.84
CA GLU A 702 -1.00 -12.85 -17.94
C GLU A 702 -0.83 -11.32 -18.14
N LYS A 703 -0.54 -10.61 -17.04
CA LYS A 703 0.49 -9.56 -17.06
C LYS A 703 1.67 -10.06 -16.25
N GLU A 704 2.83 -10.25 -16.90
CA GLU A 704 4.10 -10.61 -16.24
C GLU A 704 4.38 -9.65 -15.06
N THR A 705 3.99 -10.02 -13.86
CA THR A 705 4.46 -9.38 -12.62
C THR A 705 5.43 -10.33 -11.94
N GLN A 706 6.45 -9.76 -11.29
CA GLN A 706 7.60 -10.49 -10.73
C GLN A 706 7.27 -11.48 -9.59
N PHE A 707 6.01 -11.58 -9.17
CA PHE A 707 5.53 -12.47 -8.10
C PHE A 707 4.13 -13.02 -8.44
N PRO A 708 4.02 -14.20 -9.09
CA PRO A 708 2.71 -14.81 -9.37
C PRO A 708 2.19 -15.50 -8.11
N THR A 709 1.38 -14.80 -7.35
CA THR A 709 0.61 -15.37 -6.24
C THR A 709 -0.85 -15.49 -6.68
N ARG A 710 -1.47 -16.63 -6.35
CA ARG A 710 -2.79 -17.03 -6.89
C ARG A 710 -3.89 -16.53 -5.96
N GLY A 711 -4.84 -15.75 -6.46
CA GLY A 711 -6.01 -15.31 -5.71
C GLY A 711 -7.00 -16.45 -5.40
N TYR A 712 -7.79 -16.30 -4.34
CA TYR A 712 -8.84 -17.26 -3.93
C TYR A 712 -10.21 -16.84 -4.45
N VAL A 713 -10.93 -17.74 -5.10
CA VAL A 713 -12.27 -17.46 -5.63
C VAL A 713 -13.25 -18.49 -5.08
N GLY A 714 -14.27 -18.03 -4.36
CA GLY A 714 -15.30 -18.89 -3.78
C GLY A 714 -16.71 -18.53 -4.24
N GLY A 715 -17.54 -19.56 -4.44
CA GLY A 715 -18.92 -19.35 -4.86
C GLY A 715 -19.77 -18.49 -3.93
N LEU A 716 -19.55 -18.52 -2.62
CA LEU A 716 -20.24 -17.66 -1.66
C LEU A 716 -19.25 -16.71 -0.95
N VAL A 717 -18.11 -17.23 -0.52
CA VAL A 717 -17.11 -16.46 0.22
C VAL A 717 -15.72 -16.64 -0.38
N GLY A 718 -15.00 -15.54 -0.61
CA GLY A 718 -13.61 -15.60 -1.10
C GLY A 718 -12.69 -16.22 -0.07
N GLU A 719 -12.51 -15.56 1.07
CA GLU A 719 -11.63 -16.01 2.15
C GLU A 719 -12.30 -15.87 3.51
N VAL A 720 -12.04 -16.84 4.40
CA VAL A 720 -12.52 -16.83 5.80
C VAL A 720 -11.40 -17.20 6.76
N SER A 721 -11.43 -16.68 7.99
CA SER A 721 -10.41 -17.01 9.01
C SER A 721 -10.94 -17.82 10.19
N THR A 722 -12.09 -17.46 10.75
CA THR A 722 -12.53 -17.98 12.07
C THR A 722 -14.06 -18.08 12.12
N HIS A 723 -14.60 -18.80 13.13
CA HIS A 723 -16.03 -19.13 13.37
C HIS A 723 -17.06 -18.84 12.28
N PHE A 724 -17.49 -19.86 11.52
CA PHE A 724 -18.52 -19.67 10.50
C PHE A 724 -19.64 -20.71 10.53
N PHE A 725 -20.84 -20.23 10.20
CA PHE A 725 -22.11 -20.95 10.19
C PHE A 725 -22.76 -20.72 8.83
N ILE A 726 -22.63 -21.68 7.94
CA ILE A 726 -23.09 -21.59 6.56
C ILE A 726 -24.13 -22.68 6.36
N VAL A 727 -25.40 -22.29 6.28
CA VAL A 727 -26.53 -23.21 6.29
C VAL A 727 -27.55 -22.90 5.21
N ASN A 728 -27.97 -23.93 4.49
CA ASN A 728 -29.08 -23.88 3.55
C ASN A 728 -28.87 -22.92 2.35
N ASN A 729 -27.64 -22.84 1.82
CA ASN A 729 -27.28 -21.94 0.73
C ASN A 729 -27.05 -22.72 -0.59
N TYR A 730 -27.01 -22.03 -1.73
CA TYR A 730 -26.46 -22.62 -2.96
C TYR A 730 -25.59 -21.66 -3.77
N ASN A 731 -24.67 -22.23 -4.55
CA ASN A 731 -23.89 -21.52 -5.56
C ASN A 731 -24.08 -22.17 -6.94
N ALA A 732 -24.51 -21.39 -7.93
CA ALA A 732 -24.63 -21.78 -9.32
C ALA A 732 -23.74 -20.94 -10.24
N ALA A 733 -22.73 -20.26 -9.68
CA ALA A 733 -21.87 -19.39 -10.45
C ALA A 733 -20.97 -20.11 -11.45
N ASP A 734 -20.72 -19.42 -12.57
CA ASP A 734 -19.75 -19.82 -13.58
C ASP A 734 -18.38 -19.18 -13.28
N PHE A 735 -17.29 -19.89 -13.56
CA PHE A 735 -15.93 -19.47 -13.23
C PHE A 735 -15.01 -19.58 -14.44
N ASP A 736 -14.52 -18.43 -14.90
CA ASP A 736 -13.65 -18.26 -16.06
C ASP A 736 -12.37 -17.51 -15.62
N CYS A 737 -11.56 -18.15 -14.77
CA CYS A 737 -10.41 -17.54 -14.08
C CYS A 737 -9.13 -18.33 -14.38
N HIS A 738 -8.14 -17.68 -15.01
CA HIS A 738 -6.85 -18.28 -15.34
C HIS A 738 -5.87 -18.02 -14.16
N ASP A 739 -5.24 -19.07 -13.62
CA ASP A 739 -4.34 -19.04 -12.44
C ASP A 739 -4.94 -18.71 -11.04
N CYS A 740 -6.25 -18.88 -10.86
CA CYS A 740 -6.92 -18.68 -9.56
C CYS A 740 -7.16 -20.00 -8.80
N TYR A 741 -7.27 -19.95 -7.48
CA TYR A 741 -7.78 -21.07 -6.67
C TYR A 741 -9.30 -20.98 -6.54
N VAL A 742 -10.01 -21.66 -7.45
CA VAL A 742 -11.47 -21.65 -7.51
C VAL A 742 -12.07 -22.81 -6.70
N ASN A 743 -13.06 -22.52 -5.86
CA ASN A 743 -13.79 -23.50 -5.05
C ASN A 743 -15.30 -23.23 -5.03
N GLY A 744 -16.08 -24.30 -4.88
CA GLY A 744 -17.54 -24.27 -5.03
C GLY A 744 -18.31 -23.33 -4.07
N LEU A 745 -17.88 -23.19 -2.82
CA LEU A 745 -18.52 -22.31 -1.82
C LEU A 745 -17.55 -21.35 -1.14
N ILE A 746 -16.37 -21.81 -0.71
CA ILE A 746 -15.34 -20.98 -0.06
C ILE A 746 -14.03 -21.09 -0.81
N GLY A 747 -13.44 -19.95 -1.19
CA GLY A 747 -12.20 -19.88 -1.97
C GLY A 747 -10.95 -20.29 -1.18
N GLY A 748 -10.72 -19.71 0.00
CA GLY A 748 -9.51 -19.90 0.80
C GLY A 748 -9.74 -19.77 2.31
N TYR A 749 -8.77 -20.25 3.09
CA TYR A 749 -8.77 -20.16 4.54
C TYR A 749 -7.49 -19.50 5.06
N TYR A 750 -7.65 -18.52 5.95
CA TYR A 750 -6.58 -17.73 6.55
C TYR A 750 -6.30 -18.16 7.99
N VAL A 751 -5.04 -18.46 8.34
CA VAL A 751 -4.61 -18.73 9.72
C VAL A 751 -3.66 -17.65 10.19
N GLU A 752 -4.05 -16.94 11.25
CA GLU A 752 -3.16 -15.99 11.93
C GLU A 752 -2.18 -16.78 12.83
N THR A 753 -0.89 -16.83 12.46
CA THR A 753 0.16 -17.39 13.34
C THR A 753 0.96 -16.25 13.97
N ASP A 754 1.34 -16.41 15.23
CA ASP A 754 1.93 -15.37 16.12
C ASP A 754 3.34 -14.86 15.70
N GLN A 755 3.77 -15.12 14.46
CA GLN A 755 5.00 -14.56 13.88
C GLN A 755 4.87 -14.29 12.37
N ARG A 756 4.51 -13.06 11.97
CA ARG A 756 4.74 -12.38 10.66
C ARG A 756 4.87 -13.23 9.37
N ILE A 757 4.24 -14.40 9.29
CA ILE A 757 4.21 -15.29 8.13
C ILE A 757 2.74 -15.60 7.88
N HIS A 758 2.16 -14.91 6.90
CA HIS A 758 0.83 -15.18 6.40
C HIS A 758 0.88 -16.48 5.58
N ALA A 759 0.56 -17.61 6.20
CA ALA A 759 0.43 -18.88 5.49
C ALA A 759 -1.01 -19.05 5.00
N ARG A 760 -1.24 -18.70 3.74
CA ARG A 760 -2.51 -18.97 3.04
C ARG A 760 -2.53 -20.43 2.59
N ALA A 761 -3.57 -21.18 2.97
CA ALA A 761 -3.70 -22.60 2.61
C ALA A 761 -5.01 -22.86 1.85
N PRO A 762 -4.98 -23.54 0.68
CA PRO A 762 -6.20 -24.07 0.08
C PRO A 762 -6.79 -25.14 1.01
N VAL A 763 -8.11 -25.09 1.22
CA VAL A 763 -8.82 -26.06 2.08
C VAL A 763 -8.79 -27.44 1.42
N ARG A 764 -8.45 -28.50 2.18
CA ARG A 764 -8.45 -29.90 1.72
C ARG A 764 -9.50 -30.73 2.47
N PRO A 765 -10.60 -31.17 1.84
CA PRO A 765 -11.70 -31.86 2.49
C PRO A 765 -11.72 -33.35 2.18
N GLU A 766 -10.72 -34.13 2.61
CA GLU A 766 -10.71 -35.59 2.39
C GLU A 766 -11.85 -36.37 3.11
N GLN A 767 -12.88 -35.71 3.66
CA GLN A 767 -14.00 -36.35 4.40
C GLN A 767 -15.37 -35.68 4.23
N SER A 768 -15.83 -35.41 2.99
CA SER A 768 -17.22 -34.95 2.77
C SER A 768 -18.00 -35.93 1.90
N PHE A 769 -18.93 -36.68 2.51
CA PHE A 769 -19.95 -37.47 1.81
C PHE A 769 -21.35 -37.11 2.29
N VAL A 770 -22.24 -37.01 1.32
CA VAL A 770 -23.63 -36.55 1.39
C VAL A 770 -24.53 -37.53 2.16
N LEU A 771 -25.36 -37.00 3.07
CA LEU A 771 -26.83 -37.15 3.13
C LEU A 771 -27.32 -36.70 4.53
N ASN A 772 -28.00 -35.55 4.60
CA ASN A 772 -28.52 -34.88 5.80
C ASN A 772 -27.45 -34.56 6.86
N ASN A 773 -26.88 -33.34 6.84
CA ASN A 773 -25.74 -32.94 7.68
C ASN A 773 -26.11 -32.81 9.17
N HIS A 774 -26.36 -33.93 9.83
CA HIS A 774 -26.35 -34.04 11.28
C HIS A 774 -24.92 -33.83 11.79
N SER A 775 -24.76 -32.85 12.66
CA SER A 775 -23.50 -32.45 13.31
C SER A 775 -22.57 -33.64 13.64
N LYS A 776 -21.36 -33.62 13.07
CA LYS A 776 -20.22 -34.38 13.62
C LYS A 776 -19.01 -33.46 13.82
N GLY A 777 -19.08 -32.65 14.87
CA GLY A 777 -17.88 -32.05 15.46
C GLY A 777 -17.24 -32.99 16.46
N SER A 778 -16.30 -33.82 16.01
CA SER A 778 -15.04 -34.09 16.71
C SER A 778 -14.04 -34.60 15.69
N ILE A 779 -13.05 -33.78 15.37
CA ILE A 779 -11.91 -34.16 14.56
C ILE A 779 -11.05 -35.09 15.42
N ILE A 780 -11.01 -36.38 15.10
CA ILE A 780 -9.96 -37.28 15.62
C ILE A 780 -9.35 -38.08 14.48
N SER A 781 -8.04 -37.85 14.34
CA SER A 781 -7.01 -38.66 13.67
C SER A 781 -6.78 -38.41 12.17
N GLY A 782 -5.74 -37.62 11.88
CA GLY A 782 -5.09 -37.52 10.58
C GLY A 782 -4.60 -36.10 10.29
N VAL A 783 -3.67 -35.60 11.10
CA VAL A 783 -3.15 -34.22 11.14
C VAL A 783 -2.96 -33.57 9.75
N PRO A 784 -3.75 -32.54 9.39
CA PRO A 784 -3.21 -31.33 8.77
C PRO A 784 -2.66 -30.44 9.89
N SER A 785 -1.52 -29.79 9.67
CA SER A 785 -0.84 -28.95 10.65
C SER A 785 -1.79 -27.93 11.30
N GLU A 786 -2.06 -28.13 12.59
CA GLU A 786 -2.54 -27.14 13.57
C GLU A 786 -3.68 -26.20 13.11
N LEU A 787 -4.89 -26.74 12.93
CA LEU A 787 -6.08 -25.98 13.31
C LEU A 787 -6.19 -26.08 14.84
N ASP A 788 -5.69 -25.05 15.50
CA ASP A 788 -5.69 -24.93 16.96
C ASP A 788 -7.10 -25.10 17.54
N TYR A 789 -7.16 -25.59 18.78
CA TYR A 789 -8.30 -26.10 19.54
C TYR A 789 -9.50 -25.14 19.78
N TYR A 790 -9.62 -24.04 19.02
CA TYR A 790 -10.37 -22.83 19.36
C TYR A 790 -11.48 -22.39 18.37
N TRP A 791 -11.71 -23.07 17.24
CA TRP A 791 -12.62 -22.57 16.17
C TRP A 791 -13.87 -23.46 15.92
N VAL A 792 -15.07 -22.87 15.82
CA VAL A 792 -16.34 -23.59 15.52
C VAL A 792 -16.81 -23.40 14.08
N VAL A 793 -17.01 -24.52 13.38
CA VAL A 793 -17.42 -24.56 11.98
C VAL A 793 -18.71 -25.36 11.83
N ILE A 794 -19.77 -24.75 11.27
CA ILE A 794 -21.03 -25.42 10.94
C ILE A 794 -21.34 -25.22 9.45
N PHE A 795 -21.42 -26.34 8.73
CA PHE A 795 -21.92 -26.41 7.36
C PHE A 795 -23.08 -27.39 7.26
N ASP A 796 -24.25 -26.92 6.85
CA ASP A 796 -25.42 -27.80 6.67
C ASP A 796 -26.23 -27.41 5.43
N ASN A 797 -26.68 -28.41 4.67
CA ASN A 797 -27.54 -28.25 3.50
C ASN A 797 -27.09 -27.21 2.45
N ASN A 798 -25.80 -27.20 2.10
CA ASN A 798 -25.28 -26.28 1.07
C ASN A 798 -24.93 -27.01 -0.22
N PHE A 799 -25.32 -26.42 -1.36
CA PHE A 799 -25.20 -27.01 -2.69
C PHE A 799 -24.33 -26.15 -3.60
N TYR A 800 -23.61 -26.76 -4.54
CA TYR A 800 -22.97 -26.02 -5.63
C TYR A 800 -23.11 -26.76 -6.95
N LEU A 801 -23.14 -26.00 -8.05
CA LEU A 801 -23.21 -26.55 -9.40
C LEU A 801 -21.96 -27.38 -9.73
N ASP A 802 -22.18 -28.65 -10.03
CA ASP A 802 -21.12 -29.62 -10.35
C ASP A 802 -20.53 -29.35 -11.75
N GLY A 803 -19.21 -29.33 -11.85
CA GLY A 803 -18.46 -28.86 -13.02
C GLY A 803 -16.99 -29.31 -13.02
N THR A 804 -16.08 -28.56 -13.68
CA THR A 804 -14.62 -28.83 -13.71
C THR A 804 -13.87 -28.33 -12.46
N LEU A 805 -14.59 -28.10 -11.36
CA LEU A 805 -14.02 -27.61 -10.10
C LEU A 805 -13.16 -28.69 -9.42
N SER A 806 -12.27 -28.26 -8.52
CA SER A 806 -11.37 -29.20 -7.83
C SER A 806 -12.18 -30.22 -7.01
N ARG A 807 -11.68 -31.47 -6.92
CA ARG A 807 -12.26 -32.53 -6.07
C ARG A 807 -12.34 -32.15 -4.59
N ASP A 808 -11.65 -31.08 -4.20
CA ASP A 808 -11.47 -30.58 -2.84
C ASP A 808 -12.43 -29.39 -2.51
N SER A 809 -13.51 -29.22 -3.28
CA SER A 809 -14.50 -28.17 -3.05
C SER A 809 -15.46 -28.48 -1.89
N ILE A 810 -15.72 -27.50 -1.02
CA ILE A 810 -16.65 -27.60 0.12
C ILE A 810 -18.10 -27.47 -0.35
N GLY A 811 -18.99 -28.37 0.10
CA GLY A 811 -20.43 -28.37 -0.19
C GLY A 811 -20.90 -29.65 -0.89
N THR A 812 -22.18 -29.72 -1.25
CA THR A 812 -22.74 -30.83 -2.04
C THR A 812 -22.74 -30.48 -3.52
N PRO A 813 -21.89 -31.11 -4.36
CA PRO A 813 -21.97 -30.94 -5.81
C PRO A 813 -23.30 -31.50 -6.33
N VAL A 814 -23.95 -30.76 -7.22
CA VAL A 814 -25.21 -31.14 -7.86
C VAL A 814 -25.19 -30.76 -9.35
N GLU A 815 -25.65 -31.66 -10.21
CA GLU A 815 -25.76 -31.39 -11.65
C GLU A 815 -26.79 -30.27 -11.93
N ALA A 816 -26.60 -29.53 -13.03
CA ALA A 816 -27.49 -28.45 -13.45
C ALA A 816 -28.98 -28.85 -13.45
N LEU A 817 -29.28 -30.07 -13.92
CA LEU A 817 -30.64 -30.59 -13.96
C LEU A 817 -31.34 -30.64 -12.60
N ALA A 818 -30.59 -30.84 -11.50
CA ALA A 818 -31.17 -30.89 -10.16
C ALA A 818 -31.62 -29.51 -9.64
N PHE A 819 -31.05 -28.43 -10.18
CA PHE A 819 -31.54 -27.07 -9.95
C PHE A 819 -32.80 -26.77 -10.77
N GLU A 820 -32.84 -27.25 -12.02
CA GLU A 820 -33.96 -27.03 -12.94
C GLU A 820 -35.21 -27.86 -12.58
N ASP A 821 -35.04 -29.10 -12.10
CA ASP A 821 -36.13 -30.06 -11.91
C ASP A 821 -36.86 -29.96 -10.57
N GLY A 822 -36.43 -29.05 -9.68
CA GLY A 822 -37.02 -28.89 -8.35
C GLY A 822 -36.33 -29.67 -7.23
N THR A 823 -35.35 -30.52 -7.54
CA THR A 823 -34.69 -31.37 -6.54
C THR A 823 -33.94 -30.54 -5.49
N VAL A 824 -33.09 -29.62 -5.93
CA VAL A 824 -32.33 -28.74 -5.01
C VAL A 824 -33.29 -27.82 -4.26
N THR A 825 -34.26 -27.20 -4.94
CA THR A 825 -35.29 -26.38 -4.28
C THR A 825 -35.98 -27.14 -3.17
N LYS A 826 -36.40 -28.38 -3.42
CA LYS A 826 -37.10 -29.18 -2.41
C LYS A 826 -36.20 -29.45 -1.20
N ALA A 827 -34.92 -29.77 -1.43
CA ALA A 827 -33.95 -29.99 -0.36
C ALA A 827 -33.71 -28.71 0.46
N LEU A 828 -33.64 -27.56 -0.21
CA LEU A 828 -33.50 -26.26 0.42
C LEU A 828 -34.77 -25.85 1.20
N HIS A 829 -35.96 -26.10 0.64
CA HIS A 829 -37.26 -25.76 1.21
C HIS A 829 -37.61 -26.59 2.45
N ASP A 830 -37.40 -27.90 2.38
CA ASP A 830 -37.77 -28.84 3.45
C ASP A 830 -36.74 -28.87 4.59
N TYR A 831 -35.68 -28.08 4.49
CA TYR A 831 -34.62 -28.03 5.48
C TYR A 831 -35.13 -27.54 6.85
N VAL A 832 -34.74 -28.27 7.90
CA VAL A 832 -34.89 -27.89 9.30
C VAL A 832 -33.63 -28.36 10.01
N GLN A 833 -32.97 -27.46 10.73
CA GLN A 833 -31.75 -27.79 11.45
C GLN A 833 -32.04 -28.74 12.63
N LYS A 834 -31.16 -29.74 12.79
CA LYS A 834 -31.30 -30.79 13.79
C LYS A 834 -30.03 -30.90 14.65
N ASP A 835 -30.19 -31.37 15.88
CA ASP A 835 -29.08 -31.63 16.79
C ASP A 835 -28.29 -32.90 16.41
N ALA A 836 -27.21 -33.18 17.15
CA ALA A 836 -26.37 -34.36 16.97
C ALA A 836 -27.10 -35.70 17.20
N LEU A 837 -28.29 -35.68 17.84
CA LEU A 837 -29.14 -36.84 18.10
C LEU A 837 -30.27 -36.97 17.06
N GLY A 838 -30.39 -36.00 16.16
CA GLY A 838 -31.36 -35.96 15.09
C GLY A 838 -32.69 -35.31 15.43
N ASN A 839 -32.81 -34.65 16.58
CA ASN A 839 -34.00 -33.91 16.95
C ASN A 839 -34.00 -32.52 16.30
N GLU A 840 -35.16 -32.06 15.86
CA GLU A 840 -35.32 -30.67 15.39
C GLU A 840 -35.01 -29.70 16.51
N ILE A 841 -34.15 -28.73 16.22
CA ILE A 841 -33.85 -27.66 17.16
C ILE A 841 -34.95 -26.61 17.01
N ALA A 842 -35.76 -26.42 18.05
CA ALA A 842 -36.83 -25.44 18.02
C ALA A 842 -36.28 -24.03 17.75
N GLY A 843 -36.86 -23.34 16.76
CA GLY A 843 -36.41 -22.02 16.34
C GLY A 843 -35.00 -22.02 15.75
N SER A 844 -34.63 -23.01 14.94
CA SER A 844 -33.33 -23.06 14.26
C SER A 844 -33.45 -22.69 12.77
N ALA A 845 -32.35 -22.74 12.02
CA ALA A 845 -32.38 -22.45 10.58
C ALA A 845 -33.36 -23.40 9.87
N TYR A 846 -34.15 -22.86 8.95
CA TYR A 846 -35.18 -23.61 8.22
C TYR A 846 -35.19 -23.20 6.74
N GLY A 847 -35.95 -23.92 5.94
CA GLY A 847 -35.91 -23.84 4.49
C GLY A 847 -37.07 -23.14 3.81
N ALA A 848 -38.18 -22.91 4.50
CA ALA A 848 -39.48 -22.66 3.89
C ALA A 848 -39.59 -21.41 2.99
N ASN A 849 -38.57 -20.54 2.96
CA ASN A 849 -38.51 -19.41 2.03
C ASN A 849 -38.11 -19.80 0.60
N TRP A 850 -37.63 -21.02 0.35
CA TRP A 850 -37.19 -21.45 -0.98
C TRP A 850 -38.35 -21.96 -1.83
N ILE A 851 -38.50 -21.44 -3.04
CA ILE A 851 -39.39 -21.99 -4.07
C ILE A 851 -38.63 -22.23 -5.37
N GLN A 852 -39.21 -23.02 -6.27
CA GLN A 852 -38.62 -23.27 -7.57
C GLN A 852 -38.88 -22.06 -8.46
N GLY A 853 -37.82 -21.41 -8.91
CA GLY A 853 -37.86 -20.44 -10.01
C GLY A 853 -37.82 -21.13 -11.37
N ASP A 854 -37.69 -20.35 -12.44
CA ASP A 854 -37.69 -20.90 -13.82
C ASP A 854 -36.48 -21.78 -14.12
N GLU A 855 -35.34 -21.52 -13.50
CA GLU A 855 -34.07 -22.23 -13.71
C GLU A 855 -33.41 -22.64 -12.38
N TYR A 856 -33.42 -21.76 -11.38
CA TYR A 856 -32.81 -21.98 -10.06
C TYR A 856 -33.82 -21.75 -8.91
N PRO A 857 -33.54 -22.24 -7.68
CA PRO A 857 -34.32 -21.90 -6.49
C PRO A 857 -34.31 -20.40 -6.20
N VAL A 858 -35.47 -19.82 -5.86
CA VAL A 858 -35.64 -18.40 -5.53
C VAL A 858 -36.32 -18.22 -4.17
N LEU A 859 -36.15 -17.06 -3.54
CA LEU A 859 -36.69 -16.77 -2.21
C LEU A 859 -38.07 -16.09 -2.28
N THR A 860 -38.99 -16.43 -1.36
CA THR A 860 -40.39 -15.96 -1.37
C THR A 860 -40.70 -14.74 -0.50
N ASN A 861 -39.71 -14.18 0.20
CA ASN A 861 -39.86 -13.05 1.14
C ASN A 861 -40.90 -13.25 2.26
N SER A 862 -41.33 -14.50 2.54
CA SER A 862 -42.54 -14.78 3.34
C SER A 862 -42.36 -14.76 4.86
N GLU A 863 -41.14 -14.98 5.40
CA GLU A 863 -40.90 -14.96 6.86
C GLU A 863 -39.50 -14.39 7.20
N THR A 864 -39.46 -13.32 8.01
CA THR A 864 -38.24 -12.77 8.64
C THR A 864 -38.26 -13.04 10.15
N ARG A 865 -37.13 -13.48 10.73
CA ARG A 865 -36.99 -13.84 12.17
C ARG A 865 -35.70 -13.26 12.75
N ASN A 866 -35.73 -12.87 14.01
CA ASN A 866 -34.56 -12.35 14.75
C ASN A 866 -33.64 -13.47 15.22
N VAL A 867 -32.37 -13.14 15.48
CA VAL A 867 -31.36 -14.11 15.88
C VAL A 867 -31.11 -14.07 17.39
N ALA A 868 -31.04 -15.22 18.04
CA ALA A 868 -30.61 -15.38 19.42
C ALA A 868 -29.39 -16.31 19.49
N TRP A 869 -28.30 -15.79 20.04
CA TRP A 869 -27.03 -16.49 20.15
C TRP A 869 -26.79 -16.96 21.57
N LEU A 870 -26.54 -18.25 21.74
CA LEU A 870 -26.48 -18.90 23.04
C LEU A 870 -25.06 -19.42 23.30
N TYR A 871 -24.37 -18.93 24.33
CA TYR A 871 -23.01 -19.33 24.71
C TYR A 871 -23.00 -20.38 25.83
N VAL A 872 -22.51 -21.60 25.59
CA VAL A 872 -22.52 -22.66 26.62
C VAL A 872 -21.44 -22.47 27.71
N SER A 873 -20.44 -21.60 27.58
CA SER A 873 -19.44 -21.31 28.64
C SER A 873 -18.87 -19.88 28.54
N LYS A 874 -18.49 -19.27 29.67
CA LYS A 874 -17.82 -17.94 29.75
C LYS A 874 -16.28 -18.01 29.69
N THR A 875 -15.66 -19.19 29.89
CA THR A 875 -14.20 -19.33 30.08
C THR A 875 -13.55 -20.46 29.25
N GLN A 876 -14.33 -21.17 28.42
CA GLN A 876 -13.86 -22.06 27.36
C GLN A 876 -14.72 -21.79 26.11
N GLU A 877 -14.09 -21.70 24.94
CA GLU A 877 -14.64 -21.30 23.63
C GLU A 877 -15.83 -22.16 23.10
N PRO A 878 -16.56 -21.70 22.06
CA PRO A 878 -18.02 -21.57 22.11
C PRO A 878 -18.77 -22.77 21.52
N TYR A 879 -19.11 -23.77 22.33
CA TYR A 879 -20.29 -24.57 22.00
C TYR A 879 -21.50 -23.64 22.13
N GLY A 880 -22.19 -23.30 21.04
CA GLY A 880 -23.30 -22.36 21.12
C GLY A 880 -24.37 -22.62 20.06
N TYR A 881 -25.61 -22.24 20.36
CA TYR A 881 -26.73 -22.37 19.45
C TYR A 881 -27.05 -21.01 18.82
N VAL A 882 -27.38 -21.00 17.53
CA VAL A 882 -27.97 -19.85 16.86
C VAL A 882 -29.43 -20.19 16.61
N LEU A 883 -30.33 -19.41 17.21
CA LEU A 883 -31.77 -19.61 17.08
C LEU A 883 -32.41 -18.43 16.37
N PHE A 884 -33.45 -18.70 15.60
CA PHE A 884 -34.33 -17.76 14.94
C PHE A 884 -35.67 -17.72 15.66
N TYR A 885 -36.04 -16.54 16.14
CA TYR A 885 -37.28 -16.32 16.88
C TYR A 885 -38.08 -15.15 16.31
N THR A 886 -39.40 -15.25 16.45
CA THR A 886 -40.31 -14.19 16.04
C THR A 886 -40.63 -13.32 17.26
N PRO A 887 -40.34 -12.01 17.24
CA PRO A 887 -40.77 -11.10 18.31
C PRO A 887 -42.26 -11.23 18.60
N GLY A 888 -42.63 -11.27 19.88
CA GLY A 888 -44.03 -11.50 20.29
C GLY A 888 -44.41 -12.96 20.50
N GLN A 889 -43.52 -13.92 20.27
CA GLN A 889 -43.74 -15.34 20.54
C GLN A 889 -42.75 -15.87 21.59
N GLU A 890 -43.22 -16.74 22.50
CA GLU A 890 -42.35 -17.47 23.41
C GLU A 890 -41.62 -18.58 22.65
N MET A 891 -40.32 -18.75 22.91
CA MET A 891 -39.51 -19.77 22.25
C MET A 891 -38.65 -20.52 23.26
N PRO A 892 -38.86 -21.84 23.46
CA PRO A 892 -38.05 -22.62 24.39
C PRO A 892 -36.58 -22.66 23.95
N LEU A 893 -35.66 -22.53 24.92
CA LEU A 893 -34.22 -22.58 24.67
C LEU A 893 -33.67 -24.00 24.89
N PRO A 894 -32.62 -24.40 24.16
CA PRO A 894 -31.95 -25.68 24.36
C PRO A 894 -31.34 -25.77 25.76
N THR A 895 -31.31 -26.97 26.34
CA THR A 895 -30.72 -27.24 27.66
C THR A 895 -29.38 -27.96 27.49
N PRO A 896 -28.23 -27.26 27.59
CA PRO A 896 -26.93 -27.89 27.44
C PRO A 896 -26.57 -28.74 28.66
N SER A 897 -25.61 -29.66 28.49
CA SER A 897 -25.10 -30.53 29.58
C SER A 897 -23.57 -30.55 29.63
N LEU A 898 -22.98 -30.35 30.81
CA LEU A 898 -21.55 -30.54 31.10
C LEU A 898 -21.38 -31.66 32.13
N SER A 899 -20.32 -32.46 31.99
CA SER A 899 -20.13 -33.70 32.78
C SER A 899 -19.91 -33.47 34.29
N ASP A 900 -19.45 -32.30 34.68
CA ASP A 900 -19.04 -31.93 36.05
C ASP A 900 -19.79 -30.69 36.59
N GLN A 901 -20.82 -30.20 35.87
CA GLN A 901 -21.56 -29.00 36.23
C GLN A 901 -23.07 -29.15 35.96
N THR A 902 -23.89 -28.50 36.78
CA THR A 902 -25.34 -28.41 36.59
C THR A 902 -25.70 -27.10 35.89
N PHE A 903 -26.44 -27.17 34.78
CA PHE A 903 -26.97 -26.01 34.06
C PHE A 903 -28.06 -25.32 34.88
N LEU A 904 -27.95 -24.00 35.03
CA LEU A 904 -28.86 -23.17 35.83
C LEU A 904 -29.87 -22.38 34.97
N GLY A 905 -29.61 -22.24 33.67
CA GLY A 905 -30.38 -21.39 32.77
C GLY A 905 -29.49 -20.47 31.93
N TRP A 906 -30.10 -19.80 30.96
CA TRP A 906 -29.49 -18.81 30.09
C TRP A 906 -29.60 -17.41 30.71
N GLU A 907 -28.49 -16.69 30.82
CA GLU A 907 -28.46 -15.31 31.29
C GLU A 907 -29.11 -14.37 30.25
N PHE A 908 -30.16 -13.67 30.65
CA PHE A 908 -30.87 -12.67 29.87
C PHE A 908 -31.19 -11.47 30.76
N GLY A 909 -30.45 -10.37 30.57
CA GLY A 909 -30.45 -9.25 31.53
C GLY A 909 -29.96 -9.71 32.91
N ASP A 910 -30.70 -9.39 33.97
CA ASP A 910 -30.41 -9.82 35.34
C ASP A 910 -31.04 -11.18 35.72
N ALA A 911 -31.66 -11.89 34.76
CA ALA A 911 -32.42 -13.11 34.99
C ALA A 911 -31.79 -14.35 34.33
N LEU A 912 -32.09 -15.53 34.87
CA LEU A 912 -31.85 -16.82 34.21
C LEU A 912 -33.14 -17.32 33.58
N VAL A 913 -33.13 -17.53 32.27
CA VAL A 913 -34.27 -17.96 31.47
C VAL A 913 -34.02 -19.34 30.86
N THR A 914 -35.09 -20.09 30.61
CA THR A 914 -35.05 -21.36 29.86
C THR A 914 -35.84 -21.28 28.55
N GLU A 915 -36.38 -20.10 28.24
CA GLU A 915 -37.10 -19.74 27.02
C GLU A 915 -36.88 -18.25 26.73
N ILE A 916 -36.92 -17.86 25.47
CA ILE A 916 -36.97 -16.46 25.05
C ILE A 916 -38.40 -15.97 25.32
N PRO A 917 -38.59 -14.93 26.15
CA PRO A 917 -39.92 -14.42 26.44
C PRO A 917 -40.51 -13.72 25.20
N ALA A 918 -41.83 -13.75 25.06
CA ALA A 918 -42.54 -13.05 23.97
C ALA A 918 -42.25 -11.53 23.92
N THR A 919 -41.79 -10.95 25.02
CA THR A 919 -41.39 -9.54 25.10
C THR A 919 -40.01 -9.26 24.50
N ALA A 920 -39.22 -10.27 24.15
CA ALA A 920 -37.91 -10.09 23.56
C ALA A 920 -38.00 -9.60 22.11
N SER A 921 -37.06 -8.72 21.73
CA SER A 921 -36.94 -8.18 20.37
C SER A 921 -35.47 -7.86 20.07
N GLY A 922 -35.12 -7.76 18.78
CA GLY A 922 -33.74 -7.60 18.31
C GLY A 922 -32.93 -8.89 18.33
N ASN A 923 -31.64 -8.80 18.00
CA ASN A 923 -30.74 -9.94 18.12
C ASN A 923 -30.29 -10.08 19.58
N LEU A 924 -30.30 -11.31 20.11
CA LEU A 924 -30.00 -11.59 21.51
C LEU A 924 -28.68 -12.33 21.65
N ILE A 925 -27.99 -12.08 22.75
CA ILE A 925 -26.83 -12.85 23.21
C ILE A 925 -27.13 -13.33 24.61
N LEU A 926 -27.16 -14.64 24.83
CA LEU A 926 -27.41 -15.26 26.13
C LEU A 926 -26.28 -16.20 26.49
N SER A 927 -25.92 -16.28 27.77
CA SER A 927 -24.85 -17.16 28.24
C SER A 927 -25.34 -18.19 29.25
N ALA A 928 -24.94 -19.44 29.09
CA ALA A 928 -25.28 -20.53 29.99
C ALA A 928 -24.60 -20.30 31.34
N GLN A 929 -25.39 -20.38 32.41
CA GLN A 929 -24.88 -20.33 33.78
C GLN A 929 -24.82 -21.73 34.36
N TRP A 930 -23.73 -22.00 35.09
CA TRP A 930 -23.40 -23.33 35.59
C TRP A 930 -23.08 -23.33 37.08
N LYS A 931 -23.27 -24.49 37.71
CA LYS A 931 -22.87 -24.75 39.09
C LYS A 931 -22.02 -26.01 39.15
N SER A 932 -20.80 -25.91 39.67
CA SER A 932 -19.90 -27.05 39.83
C SER A 932 -20.48 -28.13 40.74
N ILE A 933 -20.30 -29.40 40.35
CA ILE A 933 -20.63 -30.56 41.17
C ILE A 933 -19.41 -30.85 42.07
N PRO A 934 -19.50 -30.76 43.41
CA PRO A 934 -18.34 -30.93 44.28
C PRO A 934 -17.81 -32.36 44.28
N SER A 935 -16.53 -32.53 43.95
CA SER A 935 -15.81 -33.82 43.97
C SER A 935 -15.56 -34.30 45.40
N SER A 936 -16.13 -35.45 45.79
CA SER A 936 -15.85 -36.08 47.08
C SER A 936 -14.60 -36.97 47.02
N SER A 937 -13.48 -36.55 47.59
CA SER A 937 -12.63 -37.40 48.45
C SER A 937 -11.39 -36.68 48.99
N SER A 938 -11.36 -36.41 50.30
CA SER A 938 -10.18 -36.75 51.09
C SER A 938 -10.64 -37.24 52.47
N VAL A 939 -10.28 -38.49 52.73
CA VAL A 939 -10.60 -39.25 53.93
C VAL A 939 -9.77 -38.67 55.08
N ALA A 940 -10.45 -38.26 56.14
CA ALA A 940 -9.83 -37.92 57.42
C ALA A 940 -9.29 -39.18 58.12
N ALA A 941 -8.11 -39.06 58.72
CA ALA A 941 -7.62 -40.02 59.70
C ALA A 941 -8.39 -39.84 61.04
N SER A 942 -9.27 -40.82 61.29
CA SER A 942 -9.60 -41.47 62.57
C SER A 942 -9.88 -40.67 63.85
N SER A 943 -11.14 -40.70 64.29
CA SER A 943 -11.66 -41.40 65.50
C SER A 943 -13.17 -41.04 65.62
N SER A 944 -14.14 -41.87 66.01
CA SER A 944 -14.22 -43.20 66.60
C SER A 944 -15.60 -43.83 66.31
N SER A 945 -15.60 -45.17 66.25
CA SER A 945 -16.67 -46.20 66.35
C SER A 945 -17.95 -45.81 67.15
N THR A 946 -19.17 -46.31 66.94
CA THR A 946 -19.79 -47.57 66.44
C THR A 946 -21.33 -47.36 66.59
N ALA A 947 -22.31 -47.97 65.90
CA ALA A 947 -22.53 -49.35 65.45
C ALA A 947 -23.78 -49.46 64.53
N LYS A 948 -23.81 -50.52 63.68
CA LYS A 948 -24.91 -51.46 63.28
C LYS A 948 -26.20 -50.91 62.62
N SER A 949 -26.84 -51.55 61.64
CA SER A 949 -26.73 -52.88 61.01
C SER A 949 -27.65 -53.04 59.77
N SER A 950 -27.24 -53.92 58.84
CA SER A 950 -28.02 -54.93 58.06
C SER A 950 -29.14 -54.58 57.07
N SER A 951 -28.83 -54.81 55.78
CA SER A 951 -29.49 -55.60 54.70
C SER A 951 -31.02 -55.81 54.63
N SER A 952 -31.61 -55.64 53.43
CA SER A 952 -32.21 -56.74 52.61
C SER A 952 -32.94 -56.24 51.33
N GLU A 953 -33.27 -57.19 50.46
CA GLU A 953 -33.67 -57.18 49.04
C GLU A 953 -35.07 -56.67 48.61
N ALA A 954 -35.17 -56.38 47.29
CA ALA A 954 -36.21 -56.67 46.27
C ALA A 954 -37.70 -56.25 46.40
N LYS A 955 -38.29 -55.69 45.31
CA LYS A 955 -39.30 -56.31 44.39
C LYS A 955 -40.09 -55.30 43.54
N SER A 956 -40.56 -55.82 42.40
CA SER A 956 -41.50 -55.33 41.38
C SER A 956 -42.89 -54.86 41.87
N SER A 957 -43.60 -53.99 41.13
CA SER A 957 -44.83 -54.34 40.35
C SER A 957 -45.72 -53.13 39.94
N SER A 958 -46.06 -53.08 38.65
CA SER A 958 -47.33 -52.71 37.96
C SER A 958 -48.42 -51.82 38.62
N SER A 959 -49.09 -50.97 37.83
CA SER A 959 -50.53 -51.14 37.50
C SER A 959 -51.09 -50.15 36.47
N ASN A 960 -52.09 -50.66 35.74
CA ASN A 960 -52.91 -50.11 34.65
C ASN A 960 -53.71 -48.84 34.96
N ALA A 961 -54.06 -48.05 33.94
CA ALA A 961 -55.44 -47.59 33.72
C ALA A 961 -55.69 -47.01 32.31
N LYS A 962 -56.87 -47.33 31.78
CA LYS A 962 -57.44 -47.02 30.46
C LYS A 962 -58.05 -45.61 30.35
N SER A 963 -58.12 -45.08 29.12
CA SER A 963 -59.35 -44.51 28.52
C SER A 963 -59.07 -44.21 27.03
N SER A 964 -59.64 -44.91 26.04
CA SER A 964 -61.03 -44.95 25.55
C SER A 964 -61.59 -43.61 25.05
N SER A 965 -61.45 -43.40 23.73
CA SER A 965 -62.50 -43.06 22.75
C SER A 965 -63.64 -42.10 23.12
N SER A 966 -63.83 -41.09 22.28
CA SER A 966 -65.17 -40.74 21.79
C SER A 966 -65.14 -40.29 20.32
N THR A 967 -66.11 -40.84 19.62
CA THR A 967 -66.44 -40.81 18.19
C THR A 967 -67.28 -39.61 17.78
N ALA A 968 -67.13 -39.15 16.53
CA ALA A 968 -68.17 -38.92 15.51
C ALA A 968 -67.63 -37.91 14.47
N LYS A 969 -67.89 -37.95 13.16
CA LYS A 969 -68.59 -38.85 12.24
C LYS A 969 -68.08 -38.45 10.85
N SER A 970 -67.92 -39.44 9.98
CA SER A 970 -67.68 -39.29 8.54
C SER A 970 -68.93 -38.77 7.82
N SER A 971 -68.73 -38.00 6.74
CA SER A 971 -69.60 -38.08 5.55
C SER A 971 -68.92 -37.48 4.33
N SER A 972 -68.85 -38.30 3.29
CA SER A 972 -68.52 -38.00 1.90
C SER A 972 -69.69 -37.35 1.16
N SER A 973 -69.45 -36.44 0.20
CA SER A 973 -70.08 -36.51 -1.13
C SER A 973 -69.58 -35.40 -2.08
N SER A 974 -69.76 -35.72 -3.35
CA SER A 974 -69.22 -35.20 -4.60
C SER A 974 -69.84 -33.92 -5.17
N ALA A 975 -69.08 -33.32 -6.10
CA ALA A 975 -69.49 -32.64 -7.35
C ALA A 975 -69.98 -31.17 -7.31
N GLY A 976 -69.10 -30.28 -7.77
CA GLY A 976 -69.32 -29.44 -8.96
C GLY A 976 -70.18 -28.18 -8.84
N ALA A 977 -69.53 -27.00 -8.81
CA ALA A 977 -69.89 -25.83 -9.62
C ALA A 977 -68.81 -24.72 -9.49
N LYS A 978 -68.53 -24.07 -10.62
CA LYS A 978 -67.59 -22.94 -10.81
C LYS A 978 -68.14 -21.64 -10.22
N SER A 979 -67.28 -20.78 -9.65
CA SER A 979 -67.01 -19.40 -10.13
C SER A 979 -66.19 -18.53 -9.16
N SER A 980 -65.04 -18.05 -9.68
CA SER A 980 -64.39 -16.72 -9.54
C SER A 980 -64.20 -16.04 -8.17
N SER A 981 -62.93 -15.82 -7.78
CA SER A 981 -62.30 -14.47 -7.87
C SER A 981 -60.83 -14.49 -7.41
N SER A 982 -59.93 -14.10 -8.33
CA SER A 982 -58.60 -13.49 -8.17
C SER A 982 -57.92 -13.45 -6.78
N MET A 983 -56.83 -14.21 -6.64
CA MET A 983 -55.61 -13.75 -5.97
C MET A 983 -54.41 -14.21 -6.81
N GLY A 984 -53.61 -13.23 -7.25
CA GLY A 984 -52.47 -13.40 -8.14
C GLY A 984 -51.26 -13.98 -7.42
N LYS A 985 -50.35 -14.52 -8.22
CA LYS A 985 -49.08 -15.13 -7.83
C LYS A 985 -48.08 -14.03 -7.47
N ASP A 986 -47.66 -13.96 -6.21
CA ASP A 986 -46.44 -13.25 -5.79
C ASP A 986 -45.33 -14.27 -5.51
N ALA A 987 -45.08 -15.14 -6.50
CA ALA A 987 -43.83 -15.87 -6.62
C ALA A 987 -42.93 -15.05 -7.54
N ILE A 988 -41.62 -14.97 -7.25
CA ILE A 988 -40.62 -14.43 -8.17
C ILE A 988 -40.67 -15.29 -9.44
N VAL A 989 -41.39 -14.81 -10.46
CA VAL A 989 -41.27 -15.32 -11.82
C VAL A 989 -40.03 -14.64 -12.38
N ALA A 990 -38.96 -15.40 -12.50
CA ALA A 990 -37.89 -15.07 -13.43
C ALA A 990 -38.54 -14.88 -14.81
N ASP A 991 -38.34 -13.76 -15.47
CA ASP A 991 -38.59 -13.74 -16.90
C ASP A 991 -37.47 -14.60 -17.51
N GLY A 992 -37.83 -15.79 -17.97
CA GLY A 992 -36.93 -16.92 -18.20
C GLY A 992 -35.65 -16.59 -18.95
N PHE A 993 -34.53 -17.08 -18.42
CA PHE A 993 -33.27 -17.18 -19.16
C PHE A 993 -33.50 -18.11 -20.36
N VAL A 994 -33.23 -17.61 -21.56
CA VAL A 994 -33.32 -18.42 -22.77
C VAL A 994 -31.97 -19.11 -22.96
N PRO A 995 -31.85 -20.46 -22.90
CA PRO A 995 -30.55 -21.14 -22.94
C PRO A 995 -29.74 -20.76 -24.18
N GLN A 996 -28.59 -20.09 -23.98
CA GLN A 996 -27.73 -19.65 -25.07
C GLN A 996 -26.89 -20.82 -25.58
N PHE A 997 -27.05 -21.15 -26.86
CA PHE A 997 -26.15 -22.05 -27.58
C PHE A 997 -25.07 -21.21 -28.28
N SER A 998 -23.89 -21.80 -28.46
CA SER A 998 -22.79 -21.21 -29.24
C SER A 998 -22.68 -21.86 -30.61
N LEU A 999 -22.24 -21.09 -31.60
CA LEU A 999 -22.02 -21.56 -32.97
C LEU A 999 -20.55 -21.41 -33.35
N MET A 1000 -19.95 -22.48 -33.83
CA MET A 1000 -18.62 -22.50 -34.44
C MET A 1000 -18.72 -22.98 -35.88
N VAL A 1001 -17.78 -22.54 -36.73
CA VAL A 1001 -17.73 -22.96 -38.14
C VAL A 1001 -16.46 -23.75 -38.41
N ALA A 1002 -16.63 -24.99 -38.84
CA ALA A 1002 -15.57 -25.84 -39.34
C ALA A 1002 -15.82 -26.15 -40.82
N GLY A 1003 -15.32 -25.31 -41.72
CA GLY A 1003 -15.58 -25.44 -43.16
C GLY A 1003 -17.05 -25.17 -43.52
N ARG A 1004 -17.78 -26.21 -43.96
CA ARG A 1004 -19.23 -26.16 -44.27
C ARG A 1004 -20.12 -26.69 -43.15
N GLU A 1005 -19.52 -26.91 -41.99
CA GLU A 1005 -20.16 -27.43 -40.80
C GLU A 1005 -20.41 -26.30 -39.81
N ILE A 1006 -21.65 -26.20 -39.33
CA ILE A 1006 -22.02 -25.37 -38.19
C ILE A 1006 -22.00 -26.27 -36.96
N GLN A 1007 -21.01 -26.10 -36.10
CA GLN A 1007 -20.95 -26.78 -34.82
C GLN A 1007 -21.76 -25.99 -33.80
N VAL A 1008 -22.74 -26.65 -33.21
CA VAL A 1008 -23.61 -26.12 -32.17
C VAL A 1008 -23.13 -26.68 -30.85
N VAL A 1009 -22.87 -25.80 -29.88
CA VAL A 1009 -22.40 -26.15 -28.54
C VAL A 1009 -23.40 -25.65 -27.51
N ASN A 1010 -23.69 -26.45 -26.48
CA ASN A 1010 -24.62 -26.14 -25.38
C ASN A 1010 -26.06 -25.87 -25.82
N ALA A 1011 -26.54 -26.56 -26.86
CA ALA A 1011 -27.95 -26.52 -27.24
C ALA A 1011 -28.83 -27.33 -26.28
N ARG A 1012 -30.02 -26.82 -25.97
CA ARG A 1012 -31.02 -27.53 -25.16
C ARG A 1012 -31.46 -28.83 -25.85
N VAL A 1013 -31.14 -29.98 -25.28
CA VAL A 1013 -31.58 -31.30 -25.77
C VAL A 1013 -33.11 -31.38 -25.77
N GLY A 1014 -33.69 -31.87 -26.88
CA GLY A 1014 -35.13 -31.91 -27.12
C GLY A 1014 -35.74 -30.66 -27.75
N ALA A 1015 -35.01 -29.53 -27.82
CA ALA A 1015 -35.49 -28.33 -28.50
C ALA A 1015 -35.52 -28.53 -30.03
N ALA A 1016 -36.46 -27.87 -30.72
CA ALA A 1016 -36.45 -27.82 -32.18
C ALA A 1016 -35.36 -26.87 -32.67
N TYR A 1017 -34.54 -27.29 -33.63
CA TYR A 1017 -33.58 -26.43 -34.30
C TYR A 1017 -33.94 -26.24 -35.78
N ALA A 1018 -33.59 -25.08 -36.33
CA ALA A 1018 -33.70 -24.78 -37.76
C ALA A 1018 -32.55 -23.86 -38.21
N VAL A 1019 -31.89 -24.19 -39.31
CA VAL A 1019 -30.94 -23.32 -40.01
C VAL A 1019 -31.67 -22.70 -41.19
N LEU A 1020 -31.68 -21.38 -41.30
CA LEU A 1020 -32.36 -20.62 -42.34
C LEU A 1020 -31.35 -19.82 -43.17
N ASP A 1021 -31.63 -19.61 -44.45
CA ASP A 1021 -30.90 -18.62 -45.25
C ASP A 1021 -31.36 -17.19 -44.95
N LEU A 1022 -30.65 -16.18 -45.47
CA LEU A 1022 -31.02 -14.76 -45.28
C LEU A 1022 -32.37 -14.37 -45.92
N GLN A 1023 -32.98 -15.23 -46.74
CA GLN A 1023 -34.32 -15.03 -47.26
C GLN A 1023 -35.39 -15.69 -46.36
N GLY A 1024 -34.99 -16.25 -45.21
CA GLY A 1024 -35.87 -16.90 -44.25
C GLY A 1024 -36.32 -18.30 -44.64
N ARG A 1025 -35.69 -18.93 -45.64
CA ARG A 1025 -36.01 -20.31 -46.04
C ARG A 1025 -35.25 -21.29 -45.17
N ILE A 1026 -35.92 -22.32 -44.67
CA ILE A 1026 -35.31 -23.37 -43.86
C ILE A 1026 -34.43 -24.25 -44.75
N VAL A 1027 -33.14 -24.28 -44.42
CA VAL A 1027 -32.08 -25.06 -45.08
C VAL A 1027 -31.87 -26.40 -44.37
N LYS A 1028 -32.05 -26.44 -43.04
CA LYS A 1028 -32.01 -27.67 -42.24
C LYS A 1028 -32.87 -27.52 -40.99
N GLN A 1029 -33.49 -28.58 -40.49
CA GLN A 1029 -34.22 -28.55 -39.21
C GLN A 1029 -34.26 -29.93 -38.57
N GLY A 1030 -34.49 -29.99 -37.27
CA GLY A 1030 -34.61 -31.23 -36.50
C GLY A 1030 -34.88 -30.97 -35.03
N GLN A 1031 -34.74 -32.00 -34.20
CA GLN A 1031 -34.66 -31.86 -32.74
C GLN A 1031 -33.21 -32.04 -32.30
N VAL A 1032 -32.82 -31.33 -31.25
CA VAL A 1032 -31.48 -31.43 -30.65
C VAL A 1032 -31.39 -32.76 -29.91
N GLU A 1033 -30.66 -33.72 -30.46
CA GLU A 1033 -30.48 -35.05 -29.85
C GLU A 1033 -29.31 -35.09 -28.84
N SER A 1034 -28.34 -34.18 -28.99
CA SER A 1034 -27.21 -33.99 -28.09
C SER A 1034 -26.92 -32.49 -27.94
N SER A 1035 -26.44 -32.07 -26.76
CA SER A 1035 -26.17 -30.66 -26.46
C SER A 1035 -25.10 -30.06 -27.39
N ASN A 1036 -24.19 -30.92 -27.86
CA ASN A 1036 -23.20 -30.59 -28.86
C ASN A 1036 -23.47 -31.43 -30.10
N PHE A 1037 -23.73 -30.77 -31.23
CA PHE A 1037 -24.00 -31.44 -32.50
C PHE A 1037 -23.61 -30.55 -33.67
N ALA A 1038 -23.49 -31.13 -34.85
CA ALA A 1038 -23.03 -30.42 -36.02
C ALA A 1038 -24.05 -30.46 -37.15
N VAL A 1039 -24.22 -29.31 -37.81
CA VAL A 1039 -25.17 -29.13 -38.92
C VAL A 1039 -24.41 -28.73 -40.19
N MET A 1040 -24.32 -29.67 -41.13
CA MET A 1040 -23.74 -29.43 -42.45
C MET A 1040 -24.70 -28.63 -43.36
N VAL A 1041 -24.19 -27.56 -43.99
CA VAL A 1041 -24.89 -26.74 -44.99
C VAL A 1041 -24.20 -26.79 -46.35
N GLU A 1042 -24.98 -26.78 -47.44
CA GLU A 1042 -24.46 -27.11 -48.78
C GLU A 1042 -23.71 -25.95 -49.46
N ARG A 1043 -24.02 -24.69 -49.13
CA ARG A 1043 -23.48 -23.49 -49.80
C ARG A 1043 -22.76 -22.57 -48.80
N ALA A 1044 -21.72 -21.88 -49.25
CA ALA A 1044 -21.13 -20.78 -48.47
C ALA A 1044 -22.12 -19.60 -48.41
N GLY A 1045 -22.13 -18.86 -47.30
CA GLY A 1045 -23.10 -17.79 -47.07
C GLY A 1045 -23.41 -17.55 -45.59
N ASN A 1046 -24.29 -16.57 -45.35
CA ASN A 1046 -24.81 -16.27 -44.02
C ASN A 1046 -26.07 -17.08 -43.76
N TYR A 1047 -26.14 -17.70 -42.59
CA TYR A 1047 -27.28 -18.47 -42.14
C TYR A 1047 -27.73 -18.00 -40.76
N LEU A 1048 -29.02 -18.13 -40.50
CA LEU A 1048 -29.60 -17.95 -39.17
C LEU A 1048 -29.86 -19.33 -38.58
N VAL A 1049 -29.25 -19.64 -37.44
CA VAL A 1049 -29.52 -20.88 -36.70
C VAL A 1049 -30.46 -20.55 -35.56
N ARG A 1050 -31.59 -21.24 -35.52
CA ARG A 1050 -32.59 -21.17 -34.47
C ARG A 1050 -32.54 -22.43 -33.64
N ILE A 1051 -32.55 -22.33 -32.31
CA ILE A 1051 -32.75 -23.45 -31.39
C ILE A 1051 -33.77 -23.02 -30.34
N GLY A 1052 -34.94 -23.67 -30.31
CA GLY A 1052 -36.09 -23.22 -29.52
C GLY A 1052 -36.59 -21.84 -29.94
N SER A 1053 -36.61 -20.89 -29.01
CA SER A 1053 -36.91 -19.47 -29.25
C SER A 1053 -35.69 -18.63 -29.64
N ASN A 1054 -34.47 -19.15 -29.49
CA ASN A 1054 -33.22 -18.43 -29.72
C ASN A 1054 -32.77 -18.48 -31.18
N LEU A 1055 -32.20 -17.38 -31.69
CA LEU A 1055 -31.77 -17.20 -33.07
C LEU A 1055 -30.39 -16.52 -33.12
N GLN A 1056 -29.41 -17.12 -33.79
CA GLN A 1056 -28.07 -16.56 -33.98
C GLN A 1056 -27.65 -16.63 -35.45
N MET A 1057 -26.83 -15.68 -35.90
CA MET A 1057 -26.30 -15.67 -37.28
C MET A 1057 -24.91 -16.29 -37.31
N VAL A 1058 -24.64 -17.08 -38.35
CA VAL A 1058 -23.33 -17.68 -38.61
C VAL A 1058 -22.93 -17.47 -40.06
N ARG A 1059 -21.66 -17.16 -40.29
CA ARG A 1059 -21.10 -16.91 -41.62
C ARG A 1059 -20.15 -18.03 -42.01
N LEU A 1060 -20.49 -18.76 -43.06
CA LEU A 1060 -19.64 -19.81 -43.63
C LEU A 1060 -18.89 -19.28 -44.83
N LYS A 1061 -17.56 -19.46 -44.83
CA LYS A 1061 -16.63 -19.01 -45.87
C LYS A 1061 -16.59 -19.99 -47.05
#